data_AF-A0A4S0K345-F1
#
_entry.id   AF-A0A4S0K345-F1
#
_cell.length_a   1.000
_cell.length_b   1.000
_cell.length_c   1.000
_cell.angle_alpha   90.00
_cell.angle_beta   90.00
_cell.angle_gamma   90.00
#
_symmetry.space_group_name_H-M   'P 1'
#
loop_
_entity.id
_entity.type
_entity.pdbx_description
1 polymer ?
#
loop_
_entity_poly.entity_id
_entity_poly.type
_entity_poly.pdbx_seq_one_letter_code
_entity_poly.pdbx_strand_id
1 'polypeptide(L)'
;MARSEMGIGAMWQHLTANLAAVALFVSGWNYVQPWLEGRSQRVRLLVFGCIMGWGALASMLLTVEVKPGVLLDLRTSLVATAGLFAGMPGALVATAFPLGYRIAIGGHGLTAGLIGIAVAFAAGVLANRLIGRRQTRAWQVLVFAVCVGLSGLVPVSILPQTAAPDIDVHLVLPLIALNIAATAVAGLVVLHTQLVTKERDLLRAAVAQAPDFYYVKNARGQFVAVNQTVAAYNGYDHPVQMTGKTDFDIADAARARILSGLEQRMLKSGEGIAGFEEQIPDLKGNLRWFSTSKTPLRDVDGNVIGLVGVTRDITAQKQLEQTLLEAKNQLSYALSEMSDGLAMFDAEGVLVFCNEQYRELFPLTGDLRVPGTRLRDILEAVTVTGEQVGIPKGHEREWIDSVVGALHTPGEQQIKLFDGHWLMLRTRPTQAGLALVVVSDITEIKSTEGELTTLSNQLAQLANTDPLLGVGNRRAFDQALAGVVADTSQSEREVALLLIDVDSFKAYNDRYGHLAGDECLRQIADCLRQRTRAGDFVARYGGEEFAVILPDTSAAGAMRVADNLRAAVRERALEHDRSARKVVTISVGVAISGPTARHDPTSMILQADKALYAAKAGGRDATRLAEPDAGFQPIPLPRKA
;
A
#
# COMPACT_ATOMS: atom_id res chain seq x y z
N MET A 1 101.20 -0.04 -24.77
CA MET A 1 100.45 -1.13 -25.44
C MET A 1 99.03 -0.64 -25.67
N ALA A 2 98.70 -0.31 -26.91
CA ALA A 2 97.42 0.26 -27.30
C ALA A 2 96.33 -0.83 -27.29
N ARG A 3 95.34 -0.72 -26.39
CA ARG A 3 94.06 -1.42 -26.53
C ARG A 3 93.18 -0.58 -27.46
N SER A 4 92.70 -1.22 -28.52
CA SER A 4 91.86 -0.65 -29.57
C SER A 4 90.60 0.00 -29.02
N GLU A 5 90.22 1.16 -29.57
CA GLU A 5 88.88 1.73 -29.43
C GLU A 5 87.83 0.64 -29.71
N MET A 6 86.86 0.50 -28.81
CA MET A 6 85.82 -0.50 -28.94
C MET A 6 84.88 -0.09 -30.09
N GLY A 7 84.80 -0.92 -31.13
CA GLY A 7 83.88 -0.66 -32.25
C GLY A 7 82.43 -0.57 -31.78
N ILE A 8 81.64 0.32 -32.40
CA ILE A 8 80.23 0.60 -32.07
C ILE A 8 79.41 -0.69 -31.86
N GLY A 9 79.66 -1.76 -32.64
CA GLY A 9 78.99 -3.05 -32.50
C GLY A 9 79.22 -3.77 -31.16
N ALA A 10 80.43 -3.71 -30.59
CA ALA A 10 80.74 -4.33 -29.29
C ALA A 10 80.09 -3.54 -28.13
N MET A 11 80.05 -2.21 -28.25
CA MET A 11 79.32 -1.36 -27.30
C MET A 11 77.83 -1.72 -27.26
N TRP A 12 77.18 -1.91 -28.41
CA TRP A 12 75.78 -2.34 -28.46
C TRP A 12 75.55 -3.73 -27.84
N GLN A 13 76.45 -4.70 -28.07
CA GLN A 13 76.34 -6.02 -27.45
C GLN A 13 76.35 -5.95 -25.92
N HIS A 14 77.29 -5.20 -25.32
CA HIS A 14 77.34 -5.08 -23.87
C HIS A 14 76.18 -4.26 -23.29
N LEU A 15 75.71 -3.24 -24.00
CA LEU A 15 74.53 -2.46 -23.59
C LEU A 15 73.23 -3.28 -23.67
N THR A 16 73.10 -4.19 -24.64
CA THR A 16 71.97 -5.14 -24.68
C THR A 16 71.99 -6.13 -23.51
N ALA A 17 73.17 -6.52 -23.02
CA ALA A 17 73.29 -7.37 -21.83
C ALA A 17 72.79 -6.65 -20.56
N ASN A 18 73.05 -5.35 -20.42
CA ASN A 18 72.49 -4.53 -19.34
C ASN A 18 70.96 -4.43 -19.41
N LEU A 19 70.41 -4.24 -20.61
CA LEU A 19 68.96 -4.24 -20.81
C LEU A 19 68.34 -5.60 -20.48
N ALA A 20 69.01 -6.71 -20.83
CA ALA A 20 68.59 -8.05 -20.45
C ALA A 20 68.59 -8.26 -18.93
N ALA A 21 69.58 -7.71 -18.21
CA ALA A 21 69.60 -7.73 -16.76
C ALA A 21 68.40 -6.96 -16.16
N VAL A 22 68.11 -5.75 -16.66
CA VAL A 22 66.92 -4.98 -16.25
C VAL A 22 65.64 -5.80 -16.47
N ALA A 23 65.48 -6.39 -17.66
CA ALA A 23 64.32 -7.22 -17.98
C ALA A 23 64.20 -8.45 -17.07
N LEU A 24 65.32 -9.09 -16.71
CA LEU A 24 65.35 -10.25 -15.84
C LEU A 24 64.84 -9.92 -14.43
N PHE A 25 65.34 -8.86 -13.80
CA PHE A 25 64.92 -8.47 -12.45
C PHE A 25 63.48 -7.97 -12.41
N VAL A 26 63.05 -7.23 -13.44
CA VAL A 26 61.65 -6.80 -13.57
C VAL A 26 60.72 -8.00 -13.77
N SER A 27 61.12 -8.98 -14.59
CA SER A 27 60.34 -10.20 -14.80
C SER A 27 60.36 -11.11 -13.56
N GLY A 28 61.47 -11.12 -12.81
CA GLY A 28 61.59 -11.85 -11.55
C GLY A 28 60.55 -11.42 -10.52
N TRP A 29 60.15 -10.14 -10.52
CA TRP A 29 59.03 -9.68 -9.69
C TRP A 29 57.72 -10.41 -10.00
N ASN A 30 57.43 -10.74 -11.26
CA ASN A 30 56.20 -11.45 -11.64
C ASN A 30 56.11 -12.85 -11.00
N TYR A 31 57.25 -13.49 -10.74
CA TYR A 31 57.31 -14.79 -10.08
C TYR A 31 57.25 -14.68 -8.55
N VAL A 32 57.83 -13.62 -7.97
CA VAL A 32 57.86 -13.42 -6.50
C VAL A 32 56.55 -12.85 -5.97
N GLN A 33 55.88 -11.97 -6.73
CA GLN A 33 54.68 -11.27 -6.28
C GLN A 33 53.55 -12.20 -5.81
N PRO A 34 53.20 -13.31 -6.52
CA PRO A 34 52.16 -14.24 -6.08
C PRO A 34 52.43 -14.88 -4.72
N TRP A 35 53.70 -15.12 -4.37
CA TRP A 35 54.07 -15.72 -3.07
C TRP A 35 53.91 -14.74 -1.90
N LEU A 36 53.77 -13.44 -2.21
CA LEU A 36 53.50 -12.39 -1.25
C LEU A 36 52.00 -12.07 -1.16
N GLU A 37 51.13 -12.83 -1.83
CA GLU A 37 49.67 -12.74 -1.66
C GLU A 37 49.31 -13.00 -0.19
N GLY A 38 48.48 -12.13 0.40
CA GLY A 38 48.13 -12.17 1.83
C GLY A 38 49.12 -11.48 2.79
N ARG A 39 50.30 -11.05 2.33
CA ARG A 39 51.22 -10.23 3.14
C ARG A 39 50.86 -8.74 3.09
N SER A 40 51.28 -7.99 4.11
CA SER A 40 50.98 -6.56 4.19
C SER A 40 51.59 -5.79 3.01
N GLN A 41 50.93 -4.70 2.59
CA GLN A 41 51.39 -3.87 1.49
C GLN A 41 52.84 -3.39 1.71
N ARG A 42 53.21 -3.05 2.95
CA ARG A 42 54.58 -2.63 3.29
C ARG A 42 55.63 -3.70 2.94
N VAL A 43 55.37 -4.96 3.28
CA VAL A 43 56.31 -6.07 2.98
C VAL A 43 56.48 -6.21 1.47
N ARG A 44 55.39 -6.16 0.70
CA ARG A 44 55.44 -6.22 -0.76
C ARG A 44 56.27 -5.08 -1.37
N LEU A 45 56.08 -3.85 -0.89
CA LEU A 45 56.83 -2.68 -1.34
C LEU A 45 58.32 -2.79 -1.05
N LEU A 46 58.69 -3.31 0.12
CA LEU A 46 60.09 -3.52 0.52
C LEU A 46 60.76 -4.62 -0.32
N VAL A 47 60.08 -5.75 -0.54
CA VAL A 47 60.62 -6.85 -1.37
C VAL A 47 60.78 -6.41 -2.82
N PHE A 48 59.82 -5.66 -3.38
CA PHE A 48 59.96 -5.05 -4.70
C PHE A 48 61.20 -4.13 -4.76
N GLY A 49 61.37 -3.28 -3.75
CA GLY A 49 62.56 -2.43 -3.60
C GLY A 49 63.86 -3.23 -3.56
N CYS A 50 63.90 -4.35 -2.82
CA CYS A 50 65.07 -5.23 -2.78
C CYS A 50 65.42 -5.80 -4.16
N ILE A 51 64.43 -6.31 -4.91
CA ILE A 51 64.65 -6.89 -6.24
C ILE A 51 65.15 -5.82 -7.22
N MET A 52 64.53 -4.64 -7.22
CA MET A 52 64.98 -3.52 -8.07
C MET A 52 66.38 -3.03 -7.68
N GLY A 53 66.70 -2.99 -6.38
CA GLY A 53 68.02 -2.61 -5.88
C GLY A 53 69.11 -3.61 -6.22
N TRP A 54 68.82 -4.91 -6.12
CA TRP A 54 69.70 -5.97 -6.59
C TRP A 54 69.90 -5.91 -8.11
N GLY A 55 68.85 -5.63 -8.87
CA GLY A 55 68.98 -5.42 -10.31
C GLY A 55 69.82 -4.20 -10.65
N ALA A 56 69.68 -3.11 -9.90
CA ALA A 56 70.47 -1.90 -10.08
C ALA A 56 71.96 -2.18 -9.78
N LEU A 57 72.25 -2.94 -8.72
CA LEU A 57 73.60 -3.40 -8.41
C LEU A 57 74.16 -4.33 -9.50
N ALA A 58 73.36 -5.29 -9.98
CA ALA A 58 73.75 -6.18 -11.06
C ALA A 58 74.07 -5.40 -12.35
N SER A 59 73.28 -4.36 -12.67
CA SER A 59 73.59 -3.48 -13.80
C SER A 59 74.91 -2.73 -13.60
N MET A 60 75.23 -2.31 -12.38
CA MET A 60 76.55 -1.70 -12.08
C MET A 60 77.71 -2.71 -12.18
N LEU A 61 77.48 -3.99 -11.87
CA LEU A 61 78.49 -5.05 -12.02
C LEU A 61 78.73 -5.42 -13.49
N LEU A 62 77.69 -5.31 -14.31
CA LEU A 62 77.72 -5.55 -15.75
C LEU A 62 78.03 -4.26 -16.55
N THR A 63 78.79 -3.33 -15.96
CA THR A 63 79.14 -2.06 -16.58
C THR A 63 79.91 -2.24 -17.88
N VAL A 64 79.70 -1.31 -18.82
CA VAL A 64 80.44 -1.24 -20.08
C VAL A 64 81.48 -0.14 -19.98
N GLU A 65 82.75 -0.50 -20.15
CA GLU A 65 83.85 0.47 -20.20
C GLU A 65 83.98 1.00 -21.63
N VAL A 66 83.41 2.17 -21.93
CA VAL A 66 83.42 2.71 -23.30
C VAL A 66 84.73 3.43 -23.63
N LYS A 67 85.35 4.04 -22.62
CA LYS A 67 86.70 4.61 -22.63
C LYS A 67 87.40 4.27 -21.32
N PRO A 68 88.75 4.27 -21.25
CA PRO A 68 89.47 3.98 -20.01
C PRO A 68 88.95 4.82 -18.83
N GLY A 69 88.34 4.15 -17.85
CA GLY A 69 87.76 4.80 -16.66
C GLY A 69 86.34 5.38 -16.80
N VAL A 70 85.69 5.26 -17.97
CA VAL A 70 84.29 5.65 -18.20
C VAL A 70 83.40 4.41 -18.27
N LEU A 71 82.71 4.12 -17.16
CA LEU A 71 81.80 2.99 -17.00
C LEU A 71 80.35 3.42 -17.15
N LEU A 72 79.60 2.71 -17.99
CA LEU A 72 78.17 2.94 -18.23
C LEU A 72 77.32 1.77 -17.75
N ASP A 73 76.17 2.09 -17.14
CA ASP A 73 75.17 1.14 -16.65
C ASP A 73 73.74 1.72 -16.76
N LEU A 74 72.74 0.91 -16.43
CA LEU A 74 71.32 1.25 -16.48
C LEU A 74 70.65 1.30 -15.10
N ARG A 75 71.43 1.50 -14.02
CA ARG A 75 70.91 1.49 -12.63
C ARG A 75 69.81 2.52 -12.40
N THR A 76 69.88 3.67 -13.09
CA THR A 76 68.91 4.77 -12.96
C THR A 76 67.51 4.32 -13.33
N SER A 77 67.37 3.45 -14.34
CA SER A 77 66.07 2.91 -14.77
C SER A 77 65.38 2.09 -13.68
N LEU A 78 66.11 1.22 -12.99
CA LEU A 78 65.59 0.36 -11.92
C LEU A 78 65.29 1.14 -10.64
N VAL A 79 66.17 2.07 -10.24
CA VAL A 79 65.95 2.95 -9.09
C VAL A 79 64.73 3.85 -9.31
N ALA A 80 64.60 4.44 -10.50
CA ALA A 80 63.46 5.29 -10.84
C ALA A 80 62.14 4.48 -10.90
N THR A 81 62.17 3.28 -11.49
CA THR A 81 61.00 2.36 -11.53
C THR A 81 60.57 1.92 -10.13
N ALA A 82 61.52 1.64 -9.23
CA ALA A 82 61.24 1.38 -7.82
C ALA A 82 60.50 2.56 -7.16
N GLY A 83 60.96 3.78 -7.43
CA GLY A 83 60.27 4.99 -6.98
C GLY A 83 58.85 5.11 -7.51
N LEU A 84 58.64 4.92 -8.81
CA LEU A 84 57.34 5.07 -9.46
C LEU A 84 56.29 4.07 -8.92
N PHE A 85 56.64 2.80 -8.76
CA PHE A 85 55.67 1.75 -8.42
C PHE A 85 55.64 1.37 -6.95
N ALA A 86 56.72 1.59 -6.19
CA ALA A 86 56.77 1.27 -4.76
C ALA A 86 56.85 2.47 -3.82
N GLY A 87 56.85 3.70 -4.37
CA GLY A 87 56.88 4.93 -3.60
C GLY A 87 58.12 5.04 -2.72
N MET A 88 58.05 5.91 -1.69
CA MET A 88 59.19 6.19 -0.82
C MET A 88 59.82 4.94 -0.16
N PRO A 89 59.05 4.00 0.43
CA PRO A 89 59.65 2.87 1.15
C PRO A 89 60.44 1.94 0.23
N GLY A 90 59.88 1.59 -0.94
CA GLY A 90 60.57 0.72 -1.90
C GLY A 90 61.75 1.44 -2.58
N ALA A 91 61.61 2.74 -2.86
CA ALA A 91 62.69 3.55 -3.43
C ALA A 91 63.90 3.64 -2.51
N LEU A 92 63.70 3.82 -1.20
CA LEU A 92 64.80 3.91 -0.23
C LEU A 92 65.62 2.61 -0.22
N VAL A 93 64.93 1.47 -0.21
CA VAL A 93 65.56 0.15 -0.26
C VAL A 93 66.28 -0.07 -1.58
N ALA A 94 65.63 0.23 -2.71
CA ALA A 94 66.23 0.05 -4.03
C ALA A 94 67.46 0.93 -4.25
N THR A 95 67.49 2.13 -3.68
CA THR A 95 68.61 3.06 -3.76
C THR A 95 69.78 2.65 -2.87
N ALA A 96 69.54 2.02 -1.71
CA ALA A 96 70.59 1.69 -0.75
C ALA A 96 71.73 0.82 -1.34
N PHE A 97 71.37 -0.18 -2.15
CA PHE A 97 72.34 -1.09 -2.80
C PHE A 97 73.29 -0.38 -3.78
N PRO A 98 72.82 0.30 -4.85
CA PRO A 98 73.70 0.99 -5.78
C PRO A 98 74.42 2.18 -5.12
N LEU A 99 73.81 2.84 -4.13
CA LEU A 99 74.45 3.93 -3.38
C LEU A 99 75.68 3.43 -2.62
N GLY A 100 75.52 2.35 -1.83
CA GLY A 100 76.61 1.74 -1.07
C GLY A 100 77.73 1.24 -1.99
N TYR A 101 77.38 0.56 -3.08
CA TYR A 101 78.37 0.07 -4.05
C TYR A 101 79.11 1.20 -4.76
N ARG A 102 78.41 2.30 -5.11
CA ARG A 102 79.05 3.47 -5.73
C ARG A 102 80.06 4.15 -4.80
N ILE A 103 79.74 4.27 -3.51
CA ILE A 103 80.65 4.80 -2.49
C ILE A 103 81.89 3.90 -2.37
N ALA A 104 81.71 2.58 -2.37
CA ALA A 104 82.80 1.62 -2.24
C ALA A 104 83.79 1.63 -3.42
N ILE A 105 83.31 1.79 -4.65
CA ILE A 105 84.18 1.88 -5.85
C ILE A 105 85.00 3.18 -5.87
N GLY A 106 84.44 4.29 -5.36
CA GLY A 106 85.11 5.59 -5.37
C GLY A 106 85.37 6.16 -6.79
N GLY A 107 86.43 6.95 -6.93
CA GLY A 107 86.89 7.52 -8.21
C GLY A 107 86.41 8.94 -8.52
N HIS A 108 86.96 9.55 -9.58
CA HIS A 108 86.71 10.94 -9.96
C HIS A 108 85.23 11.24 -10.29
N GLY A 109 84.45 10.24 -10.71
CA GLY A 109 83.02 10.37 -10.98
C GLY A 109 82.10 10.08 -9.78
N LEU A 110 82.62 9.99 -8.55
CA LEU A 110 81.83 9.63 -7.37
C LEU A 110 80.65 10.59 -7.16
N THR A 111 80.92 11.89 -7.11
CA THR A 111 79.90 12.94 -6.87
C THR A 111 78.79 12.91 -7.91
N ALA A 112 79.15 12.88 -9.21
CA ALA A 112 78.19 12.77 -10.31
C ALA A 112 77.36 11.48 -10.21
N GLY A 113 77.97 10.36 -9.83
CA GLY A 113 77.27 9.09 -9.63
C GLY A 113 76.26 9.13 -8.49
N LEU A 114 76.61 9.71 -7.33
CA LEU A 114 75.71 9.86 -6.20
C LEU A 114 74.53 10.79 -6.54
N ILE A 115 74.80 11.90 -7.22
CA ILE A 115 73.77 12.83 -7.69
C ILE A 115 72.83 12.13 -8.68
N GLY A 116 73.36 11.33 -9.61
CA GLY A 116 72.54 10.57 -10.56
C GLY A 116 71.57 9.59 -9.89
N ILE A 117 72.04 8.88 -8.85
CA ILE A 117 71.19 7.99 -8.06
C ILE A 117 70.12 8.79 -7.29
N ALA A 118 70.50 9.92 -6.68
CA ALA A 118 69.58 10.78 -5.95
C ALA A 118 68.50 11.41 -6.87
N VAL A 119 68.88 11.82 -8.08
CA VAL A 119 67.97 12.34 -9.10
C VAL A 119 66.99 11.26 -9.56
N ALA A 120 67.47 10.05 -9.87
CA ALA A 120 66.60 8.93 -10.24
C ALA A 120 65.61 8.58 -9.13
N PHE A 121 66.07 8.57 -7.87
CA PHE A 121 65.23 8.39 -6.69
C PHE A 121 64.16 9.49 -6.57
N ALA A 122 64.55 10.75 -6.67
CA ALA A 122 63.64 11.89 -6.56
C ALA A 122 62.62 11.89 -7.70
N ALA A 123 63.05 11.61 -8.94
CA ALA A 123 62.17 11.50 -10.10
C ALA A 123 61.13 10.39 -9.93
N GLY A 124 61.55 9.20 -9.48
CA GLY A 124 60.63 8.08 -9.22
C GLY A 124 59.61 8.39 -8.11
N VAL A 125 60.05 8.92 -6.97
CA VAL A 125 59.16 9.27 -5.85
C VAL A 125 58.22 10.42 -6.21
N LEU A 126 58.71 11.43 -6.93
CA LEU A 126 57.90 12.54 -7.41
C LEU A 126 56.83 12.05 -8.39
N ALA A 127 57.20 11.19 -9.35
CA ALA A 127 56.25 10.58 -10.26
C ALA A 127 55.21 9.75 -9.52
N ASN A 128 55.60 8.94 -8.52
CA ASN A 128 54.64 8.21 -7.69
C ASN A 128 53.64 9.13 -6.97
N ARG A 129 54.08 10.29 -6.49
CA ARG A 129 53.17 11.27 -5.85
C ARG A 129 52.23 11.95 -6.85
N LEU A 130 52.72 12.29 -8.04
CA LEU A 130 51.97 13.01 -9.07
C LEU A 130 50.99 12.12 -9.84
N ILE A 131 51.42 10.93 -10.26
CA ILE A 131 50.62 10.00 -11.07
C ILE A 131 50.25 8.71 -10.34
N GLY A 132 51.06 8.24 -9.38
CA GLY A 132 50.84 6.95 -8.68
C GLY A 132 49.67 6.92 -7.69
N ARG A 133 49.07 8.07 -7.35
CA ARG A 133 47.78 8.12 -6.61
C ARG A 133 46.57 7.81 -7.49
N ARG A 134 46.71 7.89 -8.81
CA ARG A 134 45.68 7.52 -9.81
C ARG A 134 46.12 6.23 -10.52
N GLN A 135 45.22 5.62 -11.31
CA GLN A 135 45.56 4.45 -12.11
C GLN A 135 46.59 4.86 -13.19
N THR A 136 47.85 4.47 -13.00
CA THR A 136 48.95 4.75 -13.93
C THR A 136 48.61 4.21 -15.32
N ARG A 137 48.75 5.05 -16.35
CA ARG A 137 48.51 4.67 -17.76
C ARG A 137 49.83 4.44 -18.49
N ALA A 138 49.80 3.61 -19.54
CA ALA A 138 50.98 3.28 -20.34
C ALA A 138 51.72 4.54 -20.87
N TRP A 139 50.98 5.55 -21.38
CA TRP A 139 51.60 6.78 -21.87
C TRP A 139 52.31 7.58 -20.76
N GLN A 140 51.83 7.52 -19.51
CA GLN A 140 52.48 8.20 -18.38
C GLN A 140 53.81 7.54 -18.03
N VAL A 141 53.90 6.22 -18.18
CA VAL A 141 55.16 5.46 -18.02
C VAL A 141 56.15 5.85 -19.12
N LEU A 142 55.69 6.03 -20.37
CA LEU A 142 56.55 6.47 -21.48
C LEU A 142 57.09 7.89 -21.25
N VAL A 143 56.24 8.84 -20.85
CA VAL A 143 56.67 10.20 -20.49
C VAL A 143 57.66 10.17 -19.32
N PHE A 144 57.37 9.36 -18.29
CA PHE A 144 58.28 9.16 -17.17
C PHE A 144 59.65 8.61 -17.62
N ALA A 145 59.66 7.62 -18.51
CA ALA A 145 60.90 7.06 -19.06
C ALA A 145 61.74 8.11 -19.80
N VAL A 146 61.09 8.99 -20.59
CA VAL A 146 61.75 10.14 -21.23
C VAL A 146 62.35 11.08 -20.19
N CYS A 147 61.60 11.47 -19.16
CA CYS A 147 62.10 12.35 -18.09
C CYS A 147 63.28 11.74 -17.34
N VAL A 148 63.24 10.44 -17.02
CA VAL A 148 64.33 9.71 -16.36
C VAL A 148 65.56 9.64 -17.27
N GLY A 149 65.40 9.34 -18.55
CA GLY A 149 66.49 9.36 -19.52
C GLY A 149 67.17 10.73 -19.62
N LEU A 150 66.38 11.80 -19.76
CA LEU A 150 66.90 13.18 -19.83
C LEU A 150 67.56 13.63 -18.52
N SER A 151 67.11 13.12 -17.36
CA SER A 151 67.72 13.42 -16.07
C SER A 151 69.18 12.95 -15.97
N GLY A 152 69.59 12.00 -16.82
CA GLY A 152 70.97 11.56 -16.97
C GLY A 152 71.94 12.67 -17.42
N LEU A 153 71.44 13.79 -17.96
CA LEU A 153 72.26 14.96 -18.29
C LEU A 153 72.77 15.69 -17.05
N VAL A 154 72.07 15.60 -15.91
CA VAL A 154 72.44 16.30 -14.68
C VAL A 154 73.79 15.78 -14.15
N PRO A 155 74.01 14.47 -13.95
CA PRO A 155 75.33 13.94 -13.60
C PRO A 155 76.44 14.32 -14.57
N VAL A 156 76.16 14.30 -15.88
CA VAL A 156 77.15 14.61 -16.92
C VAL A 156 77.63 16.06 -16.81
N SER A 157 76.72 17.00 -16.51
CA SER A 157 77.05 18.42 -16.33
C SER A 157 77.95 18.74 -15.13
N ILE A 158 78.05 17.81 -14.16
CA ILE A 158 78.80 17.97 -12.90
C ILE A 158 80.11 17.16 -12.94
N LEU A 159 80.41 16.50 -14.05
CA LEU A 159 81.66 15.75 -14.18
C LEU A 159 82.88 16.67 -14.10
N PRO A 160 83.98 16.23 -13.46
CA PRO A 160 85.21 17.01 -13.40
C PRO A 160 85.71 17.37 -14.81
N GLN A 161 86.31 18.55 -14.97
CA GLN A 161 86.86 19.01 -16.26
C GLN A 161 87.90 18.06 -16.86
N THR A 162 88.48 17.17 -16.05
CA THR A 162 89.42 16.12 -16.48
C THR A 162 88.75 14.96 -17.22
N ALA A 163 87.44 14.75 -17.06
CA ALA A 163 86.65 13.71 -17.73
C ALA A 163 85.74 14.26 -18.86
N ALA A 164 85.56 15.58 -18.92
CA ALA A 164 84.73 16.26 -19.90
C ALA A 164 85.16 16.12 -21.38
N PRO A 165 86.46 16.07 -21.74
CA PRO A 165 86.89 15.89 -23.14
C PRO A 165 86.49 14.54 -23.72
N ASP A 166 86.27 13.54 -22.85
CA ASP A 166 86.03 12.17 -23.26
C ASP A 166 84.55 11.82 -23.47
N ILE A 167 83.64 12.72 -23.09
CA ILE A 167 82.20 12.49 -23.14
C ILE A 167 81.60 13.41 -24.20
N ASP A 168 81.30 12.83 -25.36
CA ASP A 168 80.71 13.52 -26.49
C ASP A 168 79.23 13.16 -26.69
N VAL A 169 78.59 13.83 -27.66
CA VAL A 169 77.18 13.60 -27.99
C VAL A 169 76.95 12.16 -28.51
N HIS A 170 77.96 11.55 -29.15
CA HIS A 170 77.88 10.18 -29.66
C HIS A 170 77.84 9.14 -28.55
N LEU A 171 78.34 9.44 -27.35
CA LEU A 171 78.22 8.60 -26.16
C LEU A 171 76.96 8.88 -25.34
N VAL A 172 76.60 10.16 -25.16
CA VAL A 172 75.49 10.58 -24.31
C VAL A 172 74.13 10.21 -24.92
N LEU A 173 73.95 10.39 -26.23
CA LEU A 173 72.66 10.16 -26.88
C LEU A 173 72.21 8.68 -26.83
N PRO A 174 73.07 7.68 -27.14
CA PRO A 174 72.73 6.28 -26.96
C PRO A 174 72.44 5.90 -25.51
N LEU A 175 73.16 6.47 -24.54
CA LEU A 175 72.94 6.22 -23.12
C LEU A 175 71.56 6.74 -22.65
N ILE A 176 71.16 7.93 -23.12
CA ILE A 176 69.82 8.47 -22.86
C ILE A 176 68.77 7.56 -23.50
N ALA A 177 68.92 7.24 -24.79
CA ALA A 177 67.98 6.37 -25.50
C ALA A 177 67.82 5.00 -24.82
N LEU A 178 68.91 4.41 -24.35
CA LEU A 178 68.90 3.13 -23.67
C LEU A 178 68.26 3.21 -22.28
N ASN A 179 68.51 4.29 -21.52
CA ASN A 179 67.83 4.51 -20.24
C ASN A 179 66.32 4.76 -20.43
N ILE A 180 65.91 5.45 -21.49
CA ILE A 180 64.49 5.59 -21.86
C ILE A 180 63.90 4.20 -22.16
N ALA A 181 64.56 3.42 -23.02
CA ALA A 181 64.09 2.08 -23.37
C ALA A 181 64.00 1.15 -22.15
N ALA A 182 65.04 1.13 -21.31
CA ALA A 182 65.09 0.32 -20.09
C ALA A 182 64.00 0.72 -19.09
N THR A 183 63.81 2.02 -18.86
CA THR A 183 62.77 2.52 -17.94
C THR A 183 61.36 2.26 -18.50
N ALA A 184 61.17 2.39 -19.81
CA ALA A 184 59.90 2.09 -20.47
C ALA A 184 59.55 0.60 -20.38
N VAL A 185 60.49 -0.29 -20.72
CA VAL A 185 60.31 -1.75 -20.61
C VAL A 185 60.02 -2.14 -19.16
N ALA A 186 60.84 -1.67 -18.22
CA ALA A 186 60.67 -1.95 -16.80
C ALA A 186 59.29 -1.50 -16.30
N GLY A 187 58.91 -0.26 -16.61
CA GLY A 187 57.64 0.29 -16.15
C GLY A 187 56.41 -0.33 -16.81
N LEU A 188 56.46 -0.66 -18.11
CA LEU A 188 55.33 -1.26 -18.82
C LEU A 188 55.07 -2.70 -18.37
N VAL A 189 56.12 -3.48 -18.12
CA VAL A 189 55.99 -4.85 -17.59
C VAL A 189 55.36 -4.82 -16.20
N VAL A 190 55.86 -3.98 -15.29
CA VAL A 190 55.28 -3.86 -13.94
C VAL A 190 53.83 -3.37 -14.00
N LEU A 191 53.53 -2.39 -14.86
CA LEU A 191 52.18 -1.89 -15.05
C LEU A 191 51.22 -3.00 -15.57
N HIS A 192 51.63 -3.76 -16.58
CA HIS A 192 50.84 -4.85 -17.13
C HIS A 192 50.52 -5.91 -16.06
N THR A 193 51.52 -6.34 -15.29
CA THR A 193 51.33 -7.30 -14.19
C THR A 193 50.36 -6.77 -13.13
N GLN A 194 50.48 -5.49 -12.75
CA GLN A 194 49.57 -4.88 -11.79
C GLN A 194 48.12 -4.81 -12.31
N LEU A 195 47.93 -4.50 -13.60
CA LEU A 195 46.60 -4.44 -14.22
C LEU A 195 45.93 -5.82 -14.24
N VAL A 196 46.64 -6.84 -14.73
CA VAL A 196 46.13 -8.22 -14.79
C VAL A 196 45.80 -8.75 -13.39
N THR A 197 46.67 -8.48 -12.41
CA THR A 197 46.44 -8.89 -11.01
C THR A 197 45.20 -8.20 -10.44
N LYS A 198 45.06 -6.89 -10.66
CA LYS A 198 43.93 -6.10 -10.15
C LYS A 198 42.60 -6.55 -10.75
N GLU A 199 42.56 -6.81 -12.06
CA GLU A 199 41.37 -7.31 -12.75
C GLU A 199 40.96 -8.68 -12.20
N ARG A 200 41.91 -9.61 -12.08
CA ARG A 200 41.70 -10.93 -11.48
C ARG A 200 41.16 -10.84 -10.05
N ASP A 201 41.77 -10.00 -9.21
CA ASP A 201 41.38 -9.85 -7.81
C ASP A 201 39.99 -9.21 -7.67
N LEU A 202 39.63 -8.26 -8.55
CA LEU A 202 38.30 -7.66 -8.61
C LEU A 202 37.24 -8.68 -8.99
N LEU A 203 37.48 -9.49 -10.03
CA LEU A 203 36.56 -10.55 -10.44
C LEU A 203 36.37 -11.59 -9.32
N ARG A 204 37.46 -12.01 -8.66
CA ARG A 204 37.40 -12.91 -7.51
C ARG A 204 36.57 -12.32 -6.37
N ALA A 205 36.78 -11.04 -6.04
CA ALA A 205 36.03 -10.37 -4.98
C ALA A 205 34.54 -10.24 -5.32
N ALA A 206 34.20 -9.89 -6.56
CA ALA A 206 32.82 -9.79 -7.03
C ALA A 206 32.08 -11.13 -6.91
N VAL A 207 32.69 -12.23 -7.36
CA VAL A 207 32.10 -13.57 -7.23
C VAL A 207 32.01 -14.00 -5.77
N ALA A 208 33.05 -13.75 -4.96
CA ALA A 208 33.10 -14.12 -3.54
C ALA A 208 31.99 -13.48 -2.71
N GLN A 209 31.65 -12.21 -2.99
CA GLN A 209 30.64 -11.44 -2.26
C GLN A 209 29.22 -11.58 -2.84
N ALA A 210 29.04 -12.28 -3.95
CA ALA A 210 27.75 -12.41 -4.58
C ALA A 210 26.77 -13.21 -3.69
N PRO A 211 25.50 -12.76 -3.55
CA PRO A 211 24.51 -13.42 -2.70
C PRO A 211 23.99 -14.73 -3.27
N ASP A 212 24.11 -14.94 -4.58
CA ASP A 212 23.77 -16.21 -5.22
C ASP A 212 24.92 -17.20 -5.05
N PHE A 213 24.62 -18.48 -5.28
CA PHE A 213 25.57 -19.57 -5.17
C PHE A 213 26.32 -19.70 -6.47
N TYR A 214 27.61 -19.34 -6.49
CA TYR A 214 28.46 -19.50 -7.68
C TYR A 214 29.43 -20.64 -7.49
N TYR A 215 29.46 -21.57 -8.44
CA TYR A 215 30.39 -22.69 -8.42
C TYR A 215 30.81 -23.13 -9.83
N VAL A 216 32.00 -23.70 -9.89
CA VAL A 216 32.57 -24.34 -11.07
C VAL A 216 32.96 -25.75 -10.68
N LYS A 217 32.58 -26.73 -11.52
CA LYS A 217 33.01 -28.12 -11.39
C LYS A 217 33.80 -28.55 -12.62
N ASN A 218 34.76 -29.45 -12.42
CA ASN A 218 35.48 -30.09 -13.51
C ASN A 218 34.62 -31.17 -14.20
N ALA A 219 35.11 -31.74 -15.30
CA ALA A 219 34.44 -32.82 -16.03
C ALA A 219 34.20 -34.10 -15.21
N ARG A 220 34.81 -34.25 -14.03
CA ARG A 220 34.57 -35.36 -13.09
C ARG A 220 33.50 -35.04 -12.04
N GLY A 221 32.89 -33.85 -12.09
CA GLY A 221 31.87 -33.41 -11.12
C GLY A 221 32.44 -32.91 -9.79
N GLN A 222 33.74 -32.62 -9.72
CA GLN A 222 34.36 -32.10 -8.51
C GLN A 222 34.37 -30.57 -8.53
N PHE A 223 34.06 -29.93 -7.40
CA PHE A 223 34.14 -28.49 -7.23
C PHE A 223 35.59 -28.00 -7.40
N VAL A 224 35.80 -27.04 -8.29
CA VAL A 224 37.10 -26.39 -8.57
C VAL A 224 37.12 -24.98 -8.01
N ALA A 225 35.99 -24.28 -8.06
CA ALA A 225 35.82 -22.97 -7.48
C ALA A 225 34.41 -22.84 -6.93
N VAL A 226 34.27 -22.20 -5.76
CA VAL A 226 32.98 -21.81 -5.19
C VAL A 226 33.13 -20.42 -4.58
N ASN A 227 32.05 -19.67 -4.45
CA ASN A 227 32.07 -18.43 -3.68
C ASN A 227 31.85 -18.67 -2.17
N GLN A 228 31.98 -17.61 -1.38
CA GLN A 228 31.81 -17.69 0.08
C GLN A 228 30.40 -18.14 0.46
N THR A 229 29.39 -17.73 -0.31
CA THR A 229 27.99 -18.05 -0.05
C THR A 229 27.71 -19.56 -0.16
N VAL A 230 28.24 -20.23 -1.20
CA VAL A 230 28.14 -21.69 -1.32
C VAL A 230 28.85 -22.39 -0.16
N ALA A 231 30.05 -21.94 0.20
CA ALA A 231 30.82 -22.53 1.30
C ALA A 231 30.04 -22.44 2.63
N ALA A 232 29.61 -21.24 3.00
CA ALA A 232 28.86 -20.99 4.23
C ALA A 232 27.54 -21.77 4.26
N TYR A 233 26.81 -21.82 3.14
CA TYR A 233 25.57 -22.59 3.05
C TYR A 233 25.77 -24.09 3.30
N ASN A 234 26.91 -24.64 2.85
CA ASN A 234 27.25 -26.05 3.05
C ASN A 234 28.07 -26.31 4.33
N GLY A 235 28.16 -25.34 5.25
CA GLY A 235 28.84 -25.51 6.54
C GLY A 235 30.37 -25.43 6.51
N TYR A 236 30.96 -24.84 5.47
CA TYR A 236 32.39 -24.61 5.35
C TYR A 236 32.74 -23.13 5.61
N ASP A 237 33.79 -22.88 6.38
CA ASP A 237 34.26 -21.52 6.69
C ASP A 237 34.92 -20.85 5.48
N HIS A 238 35.60 -21.64 4.64
CA HIS A 238 36.35 -21.15 3.49
C HIS A 238 36.09 -21.95 2.21
N PRO A 239 35.90 -21.30 1.04
CA PRO A 239 35.69 -21.93 -0.27
C PRO A 239 36.70 -23.02 -0.62
N VAL A 240 37.96 -22.87 -0.21
CA VAL A 240 39.03 -23.83 -0.49
C VAL A 240 38.74 -25.22 0.08
N GLN A 241 37.98 -25.31 1.19
CA GLN A 241 37.61 -26.59 1.81
C GLN A 241 36.64 -27.41 0.95
N MET A 242 35.95 -26.77 0.01
CA MET A 242 35.09 -27.45 -0.96
C MET A 242 35.83 -27.92 -2.21
N THR A 243 37.06 -27.45 -2.44
CA THR A 243 37.81 -27.82 -3.65
C THR A 243 38.10 -29.32 -3.65
N GLY A 244 37.75 -30.00 -4.75
CA GLY A 244 37.90 -31.45 -4.92
C GLY A 244 36.72 -32.30 -4.41
N LYS A 245 35.81 -31.71 -3.63
CA LYS A 245 34.58 -32.39 -3.18
C LYS A 245 33.58 -32.54 -4.33
N THR A 246 32.62 -33.42 -4.16
CA THR A 246 31.51 -33.72 -5.09
C THR A 246 30.17 -33.47 -4.41
N ASP A 247 29.06 -33.56 -5.15
CA ASP A 247 27.72 -33.47 -4.54
C ASP A 247 27.48 -34.56 -3.48
N PHE A 248 28.15 -35.71 -3.59
CA PHE A 248 28.06 -36.80 -2.62
C PHE A 248 28.66 -36.44 -1.25
N ASP A 249 29.51 -35.41 -1.19
CA ASP A 249 30.12 -34.93 0.05
C ASP A 249 29.29 -33.86 0.78
N ILE A 250 28.25 -33.32 0.13
CA ILE A 250 27.48 -32.16 0.63
C ILE A 250 25.96 -32.35 0.60
N ALA A 251 25.45 -33.28 -0.20
CA ALA A 251 24.03 -33.59 -0.32
C ALA A 251 23.76 -35.06 0.05
N ASP A 252 22.50 -35.39 0.27
CA ASP A 252 22.09 -36.78 0.48
C ASP A 252 22.39 -37.64 -0.77
N ALA A 253 22.59 -38.94 -0.55
CA ALA A 253 23.02 -39.85 -1.60
C ALA A 253 22.03 -39.99 -2.77
N ALA A 254 20.72 -39.77 -2.53
CA ALA A 254 19.73 -39.83 -3.60
C ALA A 254 19.83 -38.58 -4.49
N ARG A 255 19.89 -37.40 -3.88
CA ARG A 255 20.05 -36.12 -4.58
C ARG A 255 21.38 -36.03 -5.32
N ALA A 256 22.47 -36.44 -4.70
CA ALA A 256 23.79 -36.44 -5.34
C ALA A 256 23.83 -37.27 -6.63
N ARG A 257 23.11 -38.42 -6.67
CA ARG A 257 22.97 -39.23 -7.90
C ARG A 257 22.18 -38.50 -8.99
N ILE A 258 21.11 -37.81 -8.63
CA ILE A 258 20.29 -37.03 -9.57
C ILE A 258 21.14 -35.90 -10.18
N LEU A 259 21.83 -35.13 -9.34
CA LEU A 259 22.70 -34.04 -9.77
C LEU A 259 23.82 -34.55 -10.67
N SER A 260 24.53 -35.61 -10.25
CA SER A 260 25.60 -36.22 -11.05
C SER A 260 25.10 -36.70 -12.42
N GLY A 261 23.92 -37.32 -12.48
CA GLY A 261 23.33 -37.77 -13.75
C GLY A 261 22.90 -36.63 -14.67
N LEU A 262 22.41 -35.51 -14.12
CA LEU A 262 22.12 -34.29 -14.88
C LEU A 262 23.40 -33.65 -15.42
N GLU A 263 24.42 -33.53 -14.58
CA GLU A 263 25.71 -32.94 -14.94
C GLU A 263 26.45 -33.76 -16.00
N GLN A 264 26.45 -35.09 -15.91
CA GLN A 264 27.06 -35.94 -16.94
C GLN A 264 26.33 -35.83 -18.29
N ARG A 265 25.01 -35.70 -18.29
CA ARG A 265 24.25 -35.48 -19.53
C ARG A 265 24.61 -34.14 -20.15
N MET A 266 24.66 -33.07 -19.35
CA MET A 266 25.07 -31.73 -19.78
C MET A 266 26.49 -31.69 -20.35
N LEU A 267 27.44 -32.37 -19.69
CA LEU A 267 28.82 -32.47 -20.18
C LEU A 267 28.91 -33.21 -21.53
N LYS A 268 28.03 -34.20 -21.77
CA LYS A 268 27.99 -34.96 -23.03
C LYS A 268 27.24 -34.23 -24.15
N SER A 269 26.09 -33.61 -23.85
CA SER A 269 25.28 -32.90 -24.85
C SER A 269 25.83 -31.53 -25.19
N GLY A 270 26.53 -30.89 -24.25
CA GLY A 270 26.96 -29.50 -24.38
C GLY A 270 25.83 -28.49 -24.22
N GLU A 271 24.64 -28.91 -23.76
CA GLU A 271 23.47 -28.07 -23.52
C GLU A 271 23.30 -27.77 -22.03
N GLY A 272 23.16 -26.48 -21.71
CA GLY A 272 22.91 -26.00 -20.35
C GLY A 272 21.44 -26.13 -19.92
N ILE A 273 21.19 -25.93 -18.64
CA ILE A 273 19.86 -25.80 -18.06
C ILE A 273 19.77 -24.38 -17.49
N ALA A 274 18.68 -23.67 -17.77
CA ALA A 274 18.44 -22.33 -17.28
C ALA A 274 17.15 -22.28 -16.45
N GLY A 275 17.22 -21.62 -15.28
CA GLY A 275 16.05 -21.34 -14.45
C GLY A 275 15.31 -22.58 -13.94
N PHE A 276 16.01 -23.70 -13.71
CA PHE A 276 15.36 -24.88 -13.15
C PHE A 276 15.00 -24.63 -11.69
N GLU A 277 13.71 -24.52 -11.42
CA GLU A 277 13.18 -24.28 -10.09
C GLU A 277 12.89 -25.61 -9.37
N GLU A 278 13.41 -25.75 -8.16
CA GLU A 278 13.15 -26.90 -7.31
C GLU A 278 13.00 -26.49 -5.85
N GLN A 279 12.21 -27.27 -5.11
CA GLN A 279 12.05 -27.10 -3.66
C GLN A 279 12.87 -28.15 -2.94
N ILE A 280 13.74 -27.73 -2.02
CA ILE A 280 14.71 -28.59 -1.33
C ILE A 280 14.74 -28.21 0.15
N PRO A 281 14.83 -29.17 1.09
CA PRO A 281 15.12 -28.86 2.48
C PRO A 281 16.53 -28.27 2.64
N ASP A 282 16.66 -27.21 3.44
CA ASP A 282 17.95 -26.70 3.88
C ASP A 282 18.58 -27.59 4.97
N LEU A 283 19.80 -27.25 5.43
CA LEU A 283 20.50 -28.01 6.48
C LEU A 283 19.73 -28.10 7.81
N LYS A 284 18.72 -27.23 8.03
CA LYS A 284 17.84 -27.24 9.21
C LYS A 284 16.52 -27.96 8.95
N GLY A 285 16.32 -28.51 7.75
CA GLY A 285 15.11 -29.19 7.32
C GLY A 285 14.00 -28.27 6.80
N ASN A 286 14.23 -26.96 6.69
CA ASN A 286 13.20 -26.05 6.17
C ASN A 286 13.16 -26.12 4.65
N LEU A 287 11.97 -26.25 4.07
CA LEU A 287 11.81 -26.24 2.62
C LEU A 287 12.09 -24.86 2.05
N ARG A 288 13.02 -24.80 1.09
CA ARG A 288 13.40 -23.60 0.35
C ARG A 288 13.27 -23.83 -1.15
N TRP A 289 12.94 -22.77 -1.88
CA TRP A 289 12.90 -22.78 -3.33
C TRP A 289 14.21 -22.26 -3.89
N PHE A 290 14.80 -23.02 -4.82
CA PHE A 290 16.02 -22.65 -5.52
C PHE A 290 15.80 -22.63 -7.02
N SER A 291 16.28 -21.58 -7.68
CA SER A 291 16.39 -21.50 -9.14
C SER A 291 17.84 -21.72 -9.56
N THR A 292 18.11 -22.80 -10.27
CA THR A 292 19.45 -23.21 -10.67
C THR A 292 19.62 -23.10 -12.18
N SER A 293 20.70 -22.44 -12.61
CA SER A 293 21.17 -22.44 -13.99
C SER A 293 22.57 -23.03 -14.05
N LYS A 294 22.81 -23.98 -14.95
CA LYS A 294 24.09 -24.65 -15.16
C LYS A 294 24.44 -24.64 -16.64
N THR A 295 25.66 -24.26 -16.96
CA THR A 295 26.16 -24.18 -18.34
C THR A 295 27.50 -24.90 -18.46
N PRO A 296 27.74 -25.66 -19.54
CA PRO A 296 29.05 -26.24 -19.81
C PRO A 296 30.12 -25.16 -19.91
N LEU A 297 31.22 -25.34 -19.17
CA LEU A 297 32.38 -24.48 -19.24
C LEU A 297 33.30 -24.98 -20.36
N ARG A 298 33.66 -24.09 -21.29
CA ARG A 298 34.50 -24.41 -22.44
C ARG A 298 35.87 -23.71 -22.35
N ASP A 299 36.90 -24.37 -22.85
CA ASP A 299 38.22 -23.76 -23.05
C ASP A 299 38.26 -22.88 -24.31
N VAL A 300 39.43 -22.30 -24.60
CA VAL A 300 39.65 -21.44 -25.78
C VAL A 300 39.49 -22.17 -27.11
N ASP A 301 39.62 -23.50 -27.11
CA ASP A 301 39.46 -24.37 -28.28
C ASP A 301 38.02 -24.89 -28.41
N GLY A 302 37.12 -24.52 -27.50
CA GLY A 302 35.70 -24.90 -27.49
C GLY A 302 35.38 -26.24 -26.83
N ASN A 303 36.38 -26.94 -26.27
CA ASN A 303 36.19 -28.22 -25.59
C ASN A 303 35.53 -28.01 -24.23
N VAL A 304 34.61 -28.89 -23.85
CA VAL A 304 33.96 -28.85 -22.54
C VAL A 304 34.94 -29.34 -21.47
N ILE A 305 35.37 -28.44 -20.59
CA ILE A 305 36.31 -28.72 -19.48
C ILE A 305 35.61 -28.91 -18.13
N GLY A 306 34.32 -28.60 -18.06
CA GLY A 306 33.52 -28.69 -16.85
C GLY A 306 32.17 -27.99 -16.99
N LEU A 307 31.66 -27.49 -15.87
CA LEU A 307 30.42 -26.69 -15.84
C LEU A 307 30.55 -25.56 -14.84
N VAL A 308 29.79 -24.49 -15.10
CA VAL A 308 29.55 -23.40 -14.17
C VAL A 308 28.08 -23.39 -13.79
N GLY A 309 27.80 -23.20 -12.51
CA GLY A 309 26.43 -23.11 -12.00
C GLY A 309 26.23 -21.86 -11.17
N VAL A 310 25.04 -21.29 -11.33
CA VAL A 310 24.47 -20.28 -10.43
C VAL A 310 23.18 -20.82 -9.84
N THR A 311 23.06 -20.76 -8.52
CA THR A 311 21.83 -21.14 -7.81
C THR A 311 21.37 -19.98 -6.95
N ARG A 312 20.11 -19.55 -7.11
CA ARG A 312 19.50 -18.46 -6.35
C ARG A 312 18.42 -19.02 -5.43
N ASP A 313 18.39 -18.57 -4.18
CA ASP A 313 17.26 -18.80 -3.28
C ASP A 313 16.11 -17.85 -3.69
N ILE A 314 15.00 -18.42 -4.18
CA ILE A 314 13.80 -17.70 -4.61
C ILE A 314 12.63 -17.92 -3.64
N THR A 315 12.89 -18.42 -2.42
CA THR A 315 11.85 -18.73 -1.44
C THR A 315 10.97 -17.52 -1.13
N ALA A 316 11.57 -16.36 -0.89
CA ALA A 316 10.84 -15.13 -0.61
C ALA A 316 9.96 -14.69 -1.80
N GLN A 317 10.45 -14.87 -3.02
CA GLN A 317 9.68 -14.58 -4.23
C GLN A 317 8.46 -15.49 -4.33
N LYS A 318 8.63 -16.81 -4.15
CA LYS A 318 7.53 -17.78 -4.19
C LYS A 318 6.49 -17.54 -3.09
N GLN A 319 6.91 -17.15 -1.89
CA GLN A 319 6.00 -16.78 -0.81
C GLN A 319 5.15 -15.56 -1.18
N LEU A 320 5.77 -14.52 -1.75
CA LEU A 320 5.04 -13.33 -2.21
C LEU A 320 4.06 -13.65 -3.34
N GLU A 321 4.48 -14.44 -4.33
CA GLU A 321 3.59 -14.91 -5.42
C GLU A 321 2.38 -15.66 -4.86
N GLN A 322 2.60 -16.54 -3.88
CA GLN A 322 1.53 -17.29 -3.25
C GLN A 322 0.59 -16.40 -2.41
N THR A 323 1.14 -15.49 -1.60
CA THR A 323 0.33 -14.51 -0.84
C THR A 323 -0.51 -13.63 -1.76
N LEU A 324 0.04 -13.21 -2.92
CA LEU A 324 -0.71 -12.44 -3.90
C LEU A 324 -1.87 -13.26 -4.50
N LEU A 325 -1.63 -14.53 -4.82
CA LEU A 325 -2.67 -15.43 -5.33
C LEU A 325 -3.76 -15.65 -4.29
N GLU A 326 -3.39 -15.88 -3.03
CA GLU A 326 -4.32 -16.02 -1.91
C GLU A 326 -5.16 -14.76 -1.71
N ALA A 327 -4.54 -13.57 -1.70
CA ALA A 327 -5.26 -12.30 -1.60
C ALA A 327 -6.22 -12.07 -2.78
N LYS A 328 -5.81 -12.41 -4.01
CA LYS A 328 -6.67 -12.33 -5.21
C LYS A 328 -7.87 -13.28 -5.10
N ASN A 329 -7.64 -14.52 -4.67
CA ASN A 329 -8.70 -15.50 -4.49
C ASN A 329 -9.67 -15.09 -3.38
N GLN A 330 -9.17 -14.57 -2.26
CA GLN A 330 -9.99 -14.04 -1.18
C GLN A 330 -10.86 -12.86 -1.64
N LEU A 331 -10.30 -11.91 -2.39
CA LEU A 331 -11.06 -10.80 -2.95
C LEU A 331 -12.13 -11.31 -3.94
N SER A 332 -11.77 -12.27 -4.81
CA SER A 332 -12.71 -12.85 -5.77
C SER A 332 -13.87 -13.58 -5.09
N TYR A 333 -13.57 -14.35 -4.03
CA TYR A 333 -14.57 -15.04 -3.21
C TYR A 333 -15.47 -14.06 -2.47
N ALA A 334 -14.90 -13.01 -1.86
CA ALA A 334 -15.69 -11.98 -1.20
C ALA A 334 -16.64 -11.27 -2.18
N LEU A 335 -16.18 -10.96 -3.40
CA LEU A 335 -16.99 -10.31 -4.43
C LEU A 335 -18.10 -11.21 -5.00
N SER A 336 -17.90 -12.54 -5.01
CA SER A 336 -18.91 -13.51 -5.49
C SER A 336 -19.96 -13.88 -4.44
N GLU A 337 -19.59 -13.87 -3.15
CA GLU A 337 -20.55 -14.13 -2.05
C GLU A 337 -21.36 -12.89 -1.65
N MET A 338 -21.02 -11.71 -2.16
CA MET A 338 -21.83 -10.50 -1.95
C MET A 338 -23.16 -10.61 -2.69
N SER A 339 -24.26 -10.42 -1.97
CA SER A 339 -25.61 -10.32 -2.53
C SER A 339 -25.86 -9.02 -3.31
N ASP A 340 -24.94 -8.06 -3.20
CA ASP A 340 -25.02 -6.76 -3.88
C ASP A 340 -24.30 -6.81 -5.23
N GLY A 341 -24.92 -6.18 -6.23
CA GLY A 341 -24.30 -5.89 -7.51
C GLY A 341 -23.28 -4.77 -7.38
N LEU A 342 -22.06 -4.99 -7.89
CA LEU A 342 -21.01 -4.00 -7.94
C LEU A 342 -20.65 -3.68 -9.38
N ALA A 343 -20.56 -2.39 -9.71
CA ALA A 343 -20.10 -1.91 -11.01
C ALA A 343 -19.16 -0.71 -10.84
N MET A 344 -18.15 -0.59 -11.69
CA MET A 344 -17.25 0.55 -11.75
C MET A 344 -17.23 1.13 -13.16
N PHE A 345 -17.46 2.43 -13.27
CA PHE A 345 -17.42 3.16 -14.54
C PHE A 345 -16.24 4.12 -14.59
N ASP A 346 -15.66 4.34 -15.77
CA ASP A 346 -14.65 5.39 -15.98
C ASP A 346 -15.27 6.79 -16.13
N ALA A 347 -14.43 7.80 -16.36
CA ALA A 347 -14.85 9.19 -16.48
C ALA A 347 -15.79 9.42 -17.70
N GLU A 348 -15.65 8.61 -18.74
CA GLU A 348 -16.45 8.61 -19.95
C GLU A 348 -17.74 7.76 -19.83
N GLY A 349 -17.94 7.09 -18.68
CA GLY A 349 -19.11 6.26 -18.40
C GLY A 349 -19.05 4.86 -19.03
N VAL A 350 -17.86 4.35 -19.34
CA VAL A 350 -17.64 2.97 -19.77
C VAL A 350 -17.51 2.06 -18.56
N LEU A 351 -18.19 0.93 -18.58
CA LEU A 351 -18.10 -0.09 -17.53
C LEU A 351 -16.70 -0.72 -17.53
N VAL A 352 -15.91 -0.54 -16.47
CA VAL A 352 -14.55 -1.08 -16.32
C VAL A 352 -14.57 -2.41 -15.59
N PHE A 353 -15.48 -2.56 -14.64
CA PHE A 353 -15.63 -3.76 -13.83
C PHE A 353 -17.08 -3.94 -13.41
N CYS A 354 -17.57 -5.18 -13.37
CA CYS A 354 -18.77 -5.55 -12.64
C CYS A 354 -18.65 -6.97 -12.09
N ASN A 355 -19.30 -7.25 -10.96
CA ASN A 355 -19.50 -8.63 -10.50
C ASN A 355 -20.70 -9.27 -11.20
N GLU A 356 -20.88 -10.57 -11.00
CA GLU A 356 -21.98 -11.35 -11.58
C GLU A 356 -23.34 -10.88 -11.07
N GLN A 357 -23.44 -10.59 -9.77
CA GLN A 357 -24.66 -10.10 -9.13
C GLN A 357 -25.21 -8.81 -9.77
N TYR A 358 -24.35 -7.89 -10.22
CA TYR A 358 -24.78 -6.69 -10.94
C TYR A 358 -25.51 -7.00 -12.26
N ARG A 359 -25.16 -8.11 -12.91
CA ARG A 359 -25.80 -8.53 -14.16
C ARG A 359 -27.13 -9.23 -13.88
N GLU A 360 -27.16 -10.07 -12.85
CA GLU A 360 -28.35 -10.83 -12.45
C GLU A 360 -29.47 -9.94 -11.90
N LEU A 361 -29.14 -8.87 -11.16
CA LEU A 361 -30.12 -7.90 -10.65
C LEU A 361 -30.87 -7.14 -11.75
N PHE A 362 -30.40 -7.20 -13.01
CA PHE A 362 -31.04 -6.56 -14.17
C PHE A 362 -31.28 -7.61 -15.27
N PRO A 363 -32.33 -8.44 -15.16
CA PRO A 363 -32.48 -9.64 -15.98
C PRO A 363 -32.78 -9.37 -17.47
N LEU A 364 -33.27 -8.19 -17.85
CA LEU A 364 -33.54 -7.83 -19.25
C LEU A 364 -32.35 -7.14 -19.91
N THR A 365 -31.44 -6.54 -19.14
CA THR A 365 -30.25 -5.86 -19.67
C THR A 365 -28.91 -6.44 -19.19
N GLY A 366 -28.93 -7.56 -18.45
CA GLY A 366 -27.76 -8.21 -17.88
C GLY A 366 -26.71 -8.66 -18.90
N ASP A 367 -27.13 -9.01 -20.12
CA ASP A 367 -26.24 -9.38 -21.23
C ASP A 367 -25.41 -8.19 -21.75
N LEU A 368 -25.94 -6.97 -21.63
CA LEU A 368 -25.25 -5.74 -22.02
C LEU A 368 -24.34 -5.20 -20.91
N ARG A 369 -24.50 -5.68 -19.67
CA ARG A 369 -23.72 -5.24 -18.50
C ARG A 369 -22.39 -5.98 -18.42
N VAL A 370 -21.57 -5.84 -19.46
CA VAL A 370 -20.21 -6.40 -19.55
C VAL A 370 -19.16 -5.28 -19.62
N PRO A 371 -17.95 -5.49 -19.04
CA PRO A 371 -16.87 -4.51 -19.15
C PRO A 371 -16.58 -4.11 -20.61
N GLY A 372 -16.45 -2.81 -20.85
CA GLY A 372 -16.31 -2.20 -22.18
C GLY A 372 -17.59 -1.55 -22.72
N THR A 373 -18.76 -1.80 -22.11
CA THR A 373 -20.04 -1.23 -22.56
C THR A 373 -20.26 0.17 -21.96
N ARG A 374 -20.81 1.11 -22.73
CA ARG A 374 -21.12 2.46 -22.23
C ARG A 374 -22.42 2.44 -21.43
N LEU A 375 -22.45 3.17 -20.31
CA LEU A 375 -23.65 3.32 -19.47
C LEU A 375 -24.85 3.84 -20.28
N ARG A 376 -24.60 4.77 -21.22
CA ARG A 376 -25.65 5.29 -22.12
C ARG A 376 -26.33 4.16 -22.91
N ASP A 377 -25.57 3.23 -23.47
CA ASP A 377 -26.10 2.14 -24.29
C ASP A 377 -26.96 1.18 -23.42
N ILE A 378 -26.52 0.94 -22.17
CA ILE A 378 -27.27 0.14 -21.20
C ILE A 378 -28.60 0.85 -20.86
N LEU A 379 -28.58 2.16 -20.59
CA LEU A 379 -29.79 2.91 -20.25
C LEU A 379 -30.76 3.03 -21.44
N GLU A 380 -30.25 3.17 -22.66
CA GLU A 380 -31.07 3.11 -23.88
C GLU A 380 -31.79 1.75 -23.96
N ALA A 381 -31.08 0.64 -23.72
CA ALA A 381 -31.70 -0.67 -23.66
C ALA A 381 -32.75 -0.78 -22.53
N VAL A 382 -32.50 -0.20 -21.34
CA VAL A 382 -33.47 -0.16 -20.23
C VAL A 382 -34.77 0.55 -20.65
N THR A 383 -34.68 1.66 -21.39
CA THR A 383 -35.86 2.38 -21.87
C THR A 383 -36.66 1.60 -22.91
N VAL A 384 -35.99 0.82 -23.77
CA VAL A 384 -36.62 -0.02 -24.79
C VAL A 384 -37.27 -1.27 -24.17
N THR A 385 -36.57 -1.93 -23.25
CA THR A 385 -37.08 -3.15 -22.58
C THR A 385 -38.14 -2.86 -21.54
N GLY A 386 -38.16 -1.63 -20.99
CA GLY A 386 -39.03 -1.26 -19.88
C GLY A 386 -38.61 -1.89 -18.56
N GLU A 387 -37.34 -2.28 -18.41
CA GLU A 387 -36.84 -2.96 -17.23
C GLU A 387 -37.04 -2.16 -15.94
N GLN A 388 -36.91 -0.84 -16.01
CA GLN A 388 -37.18 0.07 -14.89
C GLN A 388 -38.53 0.77 -15.04
N VAL A 389 -39.32 0.77 -13.95
CA VAL A 389 -40.62 1.45 -13.85
C VAL A 389 -40.43 2.92 -13.48
N GLY A 390 -41.33 3.78 -13.97
CA GLY A 390 -41.35 5.21 -13.62
C GLY A 390 -40.48 6.10 -14.52
N ILE A 391 -39.96 5.56 -15.62
CA ILE A 391 -39.27 6.36 -16.64
C ILE A 391 -40.29 7.32 -17.32
N PRO A 392 -40.00 8.63 -17.41
CA PRO A 392 -40.90 9.59 -18.07
C PRO A 392 -41.06 9.30 -19.57
N LYS A 393 -42.27 8.94 -19.99
CA LYS A 393 -42.58 8.69 -21.41
C LYS A 393 -42.43 9.96 -22.24
N GLY A 394 -41.74 9.86 -23.38
CA GLY A 394 -41.47 10.97 -24.30
C GLY A 394 -40.33 11.90 -23.86
N HIS A 395 -39.69 11.66 -22.71
CA HIS A 395 -38.53 12.41 -22.21
C HIS A 395 -37.37 11.45 -21.83
N GLU A 396 -37.29 10.30 -22.49
CA GLU A 396 -36.32 9.25 -22.19
C GLU A 396 -34.88 9.75 -22.34
N ARG A 397 -34.63 10.60 -23.34
CA ARG A 397 -33.29 11.15 -23.62
C ARG A 397 -32.78 12.07 -22.50
N GLU A 398 -33.64 12.94 -21.99
CA GLU A 398 -33.32 13.82 -20.86
C GLU A 398 -33.08 13.03 -19.57
N TRP A 399 -33.85 11.96 -19.38
CA TRP A 399 -33.65 11.03 -18.26
C TRP A 399 -32.29 10.32 -18.35
N ILE A 400 -31.91 9.79 -19.52
CA ILE A 400 -30.60 9.15 -19.73
C ILE A 400 -29.47 10.13 -19.43
N ASP A 401 -29.54 11.36 -19.97
CA ASP A 401 -28.50 12.37 -19.76
C ASP A 401 -28.36 12.76 -18.28
N SER A 402 -29.48 12.82 -17.56
CA SER A 402 -29.51 13.05 -16.10
C SER A 402 -28.80 11.93 -15.33
N VAL A 403 -29.11 10.66 -15.64
CA VAL A 403 -28.50 9.50 -14.97
C VAL A 403 -27.00 9.41 -15.28
N VAL A 404 -26.59 9.64 -16.53
CA VAL A 404 -25.17 9.67 -16.91
C VAL A 404 -24.44 10.80 -16.21
N GLY A 405 -25.03 12.00 -16.12
CA GLY A 405 -24.42 13.14 -15.41
C GLY A 405 -24.32 12.92 -13.89
N ALA A 406 -25.23 12.15 -13.31
CA ALA A 406 -25.20 11.80 -11.88
C ALA A 406 -24.09 10.79 -11.52
N LEU A 407 -23.47 10.13 -12.50
CA LEU A 407 -22.39 9.16 -12.24
C LEU A 407 -21.16 9.81 -11.58
N HIS A 408 -20.92 11.10 -11.86
CA HIS A 408 -19.79 11.86 -11.32
C HIS A 408 -20.08 12.49 -9.94
N THR A 409 -21.30 12.35 -9.41
CA THR A 409 -21.68 12.89 -8.11
C THR A 409 -22.06 11.77 -7.13
N PRO A 410 -21.70 11.90 -5.84
CA PRO A 410 -22.17 10.95 -4.85
C PRO A 410 -23.69 11.07 -4.69
N GLY A 411 -24.39 9.96 -4.79
CA GLY A 411 -25.85 9.93 -4.74
C GLY A 411 -26.39 8.56 -4.32
N GLU A 412 -27.65 8.56 -3.91
CA GLU A 412 -28.41 7.35 -3.62
C GLU A 412 -29.78 7.46 -4.29
N GLN A 413 -30.20 6.39 -4.95
CA GLN A 413 -31.47 6.34 -5.66
C GLN A 413 -32.12 4.98 -5.49
N GLN A 414 -33.44 4.98 -5.28
CA GLN A 414 -34.26 3.77 -5.28
C GLN A 414 -34.95 3.66 -6.63
N ILE A 415 -34.88 2.48 -7.24
CA ILE A 415 -35.60 2.19 -8.48
C ILE A 415 -36.47 0.95 -8.27
N LYS A 416 -37.56 0.88 -9.02
CA LYS A 416 -38.44 -0.27 -9.07
C LYS A 416 -38.34 -0.92 -10.45
N LEU A 417 -38.15 -2.23 -10.47
CA LEU A 417 -38.11 -3.01 -11.71
C LEU A 417 -39.50 -3.48 -12.13
N PHE A 418 -39.60 -3.93 -13.39
CA PHE A 418 -40.83 -4.41 -14.02
C PHE A 418 -41.47 -5.61 -13.30
N ASP A 419 -40.66 -6.44 -12.66
CA ASP A 419 -41.06 -7.65 -11.92
C ASP A 419 -41.49 -7.37 -10.47
N GLY A 420 -41.38 -6.12 -10.03
CA GLY A 420 -41.74 -5.69 -8.69
C GLY A 420 -40.58 -5.60 -7.70
N HIS A 421 -39.37 -6.03 -8.07
CA HIS A 421 -38.18 -5.88 -7.23
C HIS A 421 -37.83 -4.40 -7.06
N TRP A 422 -37.29 -4.08 -5.88
CA TRP A 422 -36.78 -2.75 -5.54
C TRP A 422 -35.28 -2.80 -5.39
N LEU A 423 -34.58 -1.92 -6.10
CA LEU A 423 -33.13 -1.81 -6.03
C LEU A 423 -32.72 -0.46 -5.44
N MET A 424 -31.69 -0.48 -4.59
CA MET A 424 -31.00 0.70 -4.08
C MET A 424 -29.66 0.85 -4.81
N LEU A 425 -29.50 1.94 -5.55
CA LEU A 425 -28.25 2.29 -6.23
C LEU A 425 -27.51 3.34 -5.42
N ARG A 426 -26.27 3.05 -5.05
CA ARG A 426 -25.37 3.99 -4.37
C ARG A 426 -24.16 4.25 -5.24
N THR A 427 -24.01 5.49 -5.66
CA THR A 427 -22.87 5.94 -6.47
C THR A 427 -21.84 6.64 -5.59
N ARG A 428 -20.58 6.25 -5.72
CA ARG A 428 -19.43 6.85 -5.03
C ARG A 428 -18.28 7.07 -6.01
N PRO A 429 -17.97 8.33 -6.36
CA PRO A 429 -16.77 8.62 -7.14
C PRO A 429 -15.52 8.35 -6.31
N THR A 430 -14.48 7.84 -6.97
CA THR A 430 -13.19 7.49 -6.39
C THR A 430 -12.15 8.57 -6.73
N GLN A 431 -11.06 8.64 -5.97
CA GLN A 431 -9.96 9.58 -6.23
C GLN A 431 -9.25 9.34 -7.58
N ALA A 432 -9.40 8.15 -8.16
CA ALA A 432 -8.82 7.77 -9.45
C ALA A 432 -9.70 8.17 -10.65
N GLY A 433 -10.81 8.88 -10.43
CA GLY A 433 -11.74 9.28 -11.51
C GLY A 433 -12.72 8.19 -11.94
N LEU A 434 -12.78 7.05 -11.22
CA LEU A 434 -13.76 5.98 -11.44
C LEU A 434 -15.00 6.19 -10.55
N ALA A 435 -16.18 5.83 -11.02
CA ALA A 435 -17.41 5.83 -10.25
C ALA A 435 -17.79 4.40 -9.83
N LEU A 436 -17.81 4.13 -8.52
CA LEU A 436 -18.29 2.87 -7.96
C LEU A 436 -19.80 2.95 -7.74
N VAL A 437 -20.54 2.01 -8.32
CA VAL A 437 -21.99 1.85 -8.15
C VAL A 437 -22.24 0.53 -7.44
N VAL A 438 -22.87 0.61 -6.27
CA VAL A 438 -23.36 -0.56 -5.51
C VAL A 438 -24.87 -0.63 -5.68
N VAL A 439 -25.38 -1.80 -6.03
CA VAL A 439 -26.79 -2.07 -6.27
C VAL A 439 -27.22 -3.16 -5.30
N SER A 440 -28.07 -2.79 -4.34
CA SER A 440 -28.60 -3.74 -3.34
C SER A 440 -30.08 -4.02 -3.63
N ASP A 441 -30.52 -5.27 -3.52
CA ASP A 441 -31.94 -5.59 -3.51
C ASP A 441 -32.53 -5.21 -2.14
N ILE A 442 -33.53 -4.34 -2.15
CA ILE A 442 -34.23 -3.83 -0.96
C ILE A 442 -35.71 -4.23 -0.96
N THR A 443 -36.10 -5.23 -1.75
CA THR A 443 -37.50 -5.66 -1.89
C THR A 443 -38.10 -6.07 -0.55
N GLU A 444 -37.39 -6.88 0.25
CA GLU A 444 -37.84 -7.32 1.57
C GLU A 444 -37.95 -6.14 2.57
N ILE A 445 -37.02 -5.18 2.48
CA ILE A 445 -37.08 -3.96 3.29
C ILE A 445 -38.33 -3.16 2.93
N LYS A 446 -38.64 -3.04 1.63
CA LYS A 446 -39.81 -2.31 1.14
C LYS A 446 -41.13 -2.98 1.46
N SER A 447 -41.22 -4.31 1.39
CA SER A 447 -42.42 -5.03 1.82
C SER A 447 -42.66 -4.86 3.32
N THR A 448 -41.60 -5.01 4.12
CA THR A 448 -41.68 -4.87 5.59
C THR A 448 -42.07 -3.44 5.99
N GLU A 449 -41.53 -2.41 5.33
CA GLU A 449 -41.90 -1.00 5.55
C GLU A 449 -43.40 -0.76 5.30
N GLY A 450 -43.94 -1.35 4.22
CA GLY A 450 -45.37 -1.31 3.90
C GLY A 450 -46.23 -2.05 4.93
N GLU A 451 -45.81 -3.23 5.38
CA GLU A 451 -46.52 -4.01 6.41
C GLU A 451 -46.53 -3.28 7.75
N LEU A 452 -45.40 -2.73 8.19
CA LEU A 452 -45.28 -1.96 9.42
C LEU A 452 -46.19 -0.73 9.39
N THR A 453 -46.25 -0.03 8.26
CA THR A 453 -47.15 1.12 8.08
C THR A 453 -48.61 0.69 8.20
N THR A 454 -48.97 -0.44 7.59
CA THR A 454 -50.34 -0.98 7.67
C THR A 454 -50.70 -1.40 9.09
N LEU A 455 -49.81 -2.12 9.78
CA LEU A 455 -50.01 -2.55 11.16
C LEU A 455 -50.07 -1.36 12.14
N SER A 456 -49.23 -0.35 11.94
CA SER A 456 -49.25 0.90 12.71
C SER A 456 -50.61 1.58 12.61
N ASN A 457 -51.16 1.69 11.39
CA ASN A 457 -52.50 2.25 11.16
C ASN A 457 -53.60 1.41 11.84
N GLN A 458 -53.52 0.08 11.79
CA GLN A 458 -54.48 -0.80 12.47
C GLN A 458 -54.43 -0.67 14.00
N LEU A 459 -53.23 -0.61 14.58
CA LEU A 459 -53.04 -0.40 16.02
C LEU A 459 -53.59 0.96 16.45
N ALA A 460 -53.37 2.01 15.66
CA ALA A 460 -53.92 3.34 15.94
C ALA A 460 -55.46 3.31 15.98
N GLN A 461 -56.11 2.60 15.06
CA GLN A 461 -57.56 2.46 15.01
C GLN A 461 -58.12 1.68 16.22
N LEU A 462 -57.50 0.56 16.61
CA LEU A 462 -57.89 -0.22 17.78
C LEU A 462 -57.70 0.54 19.10
N ALA A 463 -56.62 1.32 19.21
CA ALA A 463 -56.30 2.04 20.43
C ALA A 463 -57.18 3.29 20.66
N ASN A 464 -57.91 3.76 19.64
CA ASN A 464 -58.72 5.00 19.71
C ASN A 464 -60.24 4.77 19.56
N THR A 465 -60.69 3.53 19.36
CA THR A 465 -62.11 3.21 19.19
C THR A 465 -62.62 2.39 20.37
N ASP A 466 -63.86 2.63 20.81
CA ASP A 466 -64.54 1.75 21.77
C ASP A 466 -64.99 0.46 21.04
N PRO A 467 -64.59 -0.73 21.50
CA PRO A 467 -64.83 -1.98 20.77
C PRO A 467 -66.31 -2.41 20.75
N LEU A 468 -67.14 -1.90 21.67
CA LEU A 468 -68.55 -2.26 21.75
C LEU A 468 -69.42 -1.39 20.83
N LEU A 469 -69.11 -0.09 20.79
CA LEU A 469 -69.96 0.95 20.20
C LEU A 469 -69.38 1.53 18.90
N GLY A 470 -68.12 1.28 18.60
CA GLY A 470 -67.43 1.75 17.40
C GLY A 470 -67.23 3.28 17.35
N VAL A 471 -67.55 4.02 18.41
CA VAL A 471 -67.26 5.46 18.59
C VAL A 471 -65.87 5.67 19.19
N GLY A 472 -65.39 6.91 19.36
CA GLY A 472 -64.12 7.15 20.05
C GLY A 472 -64.12 6.55 21.46
N ASN A 473 -62.99 6.05 21.95
CA ASN A 473 -62.84 5.69 23.36
C ASN A 473 -62.37 6.90 24.18
N ARG A 474 -62.30 6.75 25.51
CA ARG A 474 -61.82 7.82 26.40
C ARG A 474 -60.47 8.41 26.00
N ARG A 475 -59.52 7.57 25.55
CA ARG A 475 -58.20 8.03 25.10
C ARG A 475 -58.30 8.94 23.88
N ALA A 476 -59.13 8.56 22.91
CA ALA A 476 -59.37 9.37 21.72
C ALA A 476 -60.14 10.66 22.04
N PHE A 477 -61.05 10.63 23.02
CA PHE A 477 -61.69 11.82 23.56
C PHE A 477 -60.69 12.81 24.18
N ASP A 478 -59.81 12.34 25.08
CA ASP A 478 -58.82 13.19 25.74
C ASP A 478 -57.89 13.85 24.70
N GLN A 479 -57.48 13.09 23.68
CA GLN A 479 -56.66 13.60 22.57
C GLN A 479 -57.41 14.62 21.70
N ALA A 480 -58.65 14.32 21.31
CA ALA A 480 -59.47 15.21 20.48
C ALA A 480 -59.80 16.52 21.21
N LEU A 481 -60.12 16.45 22.51
CA LEU A 481 -60.41 17.63 23.31
C LEU A 481 -59.17 18.50 23.48
N ALA A 482 -58.02 17.90 23.81
CA ALA A 482 -56.75 18.63 23.91
C ALA A 482 -56.35 19.31 22.60
N GLY A 483 -56.54 18.64 21.46
CA GLY A 483 -56.26 19.19 20.13
C GLY A 483 -57.15 20.39 19.79
N VAL A 484 -58.47 20.23 19.90
CA VAL A 484 -59.42 21.30 19.60
C VAL A 484 -59.22 22.49 20.56
N VAL A 485 -58.99 22.23 21.85
CA VAL A 485 -58.70 23.29 22.83
C VAL A 485 -57.40 24.04 22.51
N ALA A 486 -56.35 23.35 22.05
CA ALA A 486 -55.10 23.98 21.63
C ALA A 486 -55.27 24.85 20.38
N ASP A 487 -55.97 24.34 19.34
CA ASP A 487 -56.22 25.07 18.10
C ASP A 487 -57.05 26.34 18.33
N THR A 488 -57.98 26.29 19.28
CA THR A 488 -58.88 27.40 19.56
C THR A 488 -58.25 28.50 20.42
N SER A 489 -57.12 28.21 21.09
CA SER A 489 -56.39 29.17 21.95
C SER A 489 -55.86 30.42 21.22
N GLN A 490 -55.88 30.42 19.88
CA GLN A 490 -55.47 31.54 19.03
C GLN A 490 -56.63 32.18 18.24
N SER A 491 -57.88 31.74 18.43
CA SER A 491 -59.05 32.20 17.68
C SER A 491 -60.22 32.56 18.62
N GLU A 492 -61.11 33.50 18.23
CA GLU A 492 -62.33 33.82 19.01
C GLU A 492 -63.43 32.73 18.91
N ARG A 493 -63.09 31.51 18.49
CA ARG A 493 -64.08 30.46 18.30
C ARG A 493 -64.38 29.75 19.63
N GLU A 494 -65.62 29.32 19.82
CA GLU A 494 -66.05 28.65 21.04
C GLU A 494 -66.09 27.13 20.83
N VAL A 495 -65.64 26.36 21.82
CA VAL A 495 -65.73 24.90 21.84
C VAL A 495 -66.72 24.51 22.93
N ALA A 496 -67.68 23.66 22.58
CA ALA A 496 -68.59 23.08 23.55
C ALA A 496 -68.28 21.61 23.83
N LEU A 497 -68.35 21.24 25.11
CA LEU A 497 -68.22 19.87 25.58
C LEU A 497 -69.53 19.42 26.21
N LEU A 498 -70.05 18.30 25.74
CA LEU A 498 -71.22 17.62 26.31
C LEU A 498 -70.73 16.36 27.02
N LEU A 499 -71.06 16.21 28.30
CA LEU A 499 -71.01 14.93 29.01
C LEU A 499 -72.43 14.40 29.16
N ILE A 500 -72.63 13.14 28.78
CA ILE A 500 -73.93 12.51 28.65
C ILE A 500 -73.91 11.22 29.45
N ASP A 501 -74.94 10.98 30.25
CA ASP A 501 -75.11 9.73 31.00
C ASP A 501 -76.49 9.13 30.76
N VAL A 502 -76.53 7.81 30.63
CA VAL A 502 -77.78 7.06 30.47
C VAL A 502 -78.47 6.88 31.82
N ASP A 503 -79.64 7.48 31.96
CA ASP A 503 -80.34 7.57 33.23
C ASP A 503 -80.76 6.18 33.75
N SER A 504 -80.41 5.91 35.01
CA SER A 504 -80.77 4.66 35.69
C SER A 504 -80.29 3.40 34.94
N PHE A 505 -79.17 3.47 34.22
CA PHE A 505 -78.65 2.36 33.42
C PHE A 505 -78.32 1.11 34.23
N LYS A 506 -77.80 1.26 35.46
CA LYS A 506 -77.61 0.11 36.37
C LYS A 506 -78.90 -0.69 36.59
N ALA A 507 -80.02 0.00 36.83
CA ALA A 507 -81.31 -0.64 37.02
C ALA A 507 -81.86 -1.27 35.72
N TYR A 508 -81.43 -0.76 34.55
CA TYR A 508 -81.71 -1.37 33.26
C TYR A 508 -80.96 -2.71 33.14
N ASN A 509 -79.66 -2.72 33.41
CA ASN A 509 -78.85 -3.93 33.38
C ASN A 509 -79.31 -4.98 34.39
N ASP A 510 -79.65 -4.57 35.61
CA ASP A 510 -80.17 -5.46 36.65
C ASP A 510 -81.50 -6.12 36.24
N ARG A 511 -82.26 -5.50 35.34
CA ARG A 511 -83.56 -5.99 34.86
C ARG A 511 -83.46 -6.82 33.57
N TYR A 512 -82.76 -6.32 32.57
CA TYR A 512 -82.74 -6.88 31.21
C TYR A 512 -81.45 -7.64 30.90
N GLY A 513 -80.46 -7.60 31.79
CA GLY A 513 -79.17 -8.24 31.64
C GLY A 513 -78.17 -7.39 30.85
N HIS A 514 -76.88 -7.67 31.05
CA HIS A 514 -75.79 -6.90 30.42
C HIS A 514 -75.82 -6.91 28.89
N LEU A 515 -76.22 -8.02 28.25
CA LEU A 515 -76.32 -8.09 26.78
C LEU A 515 -77.37 -7.12 26.22
N ALA A 516 -78.51 -6.96 26.90
CA ALA A 516 -79.52 -5.98 26.53
C ALA A 516 -79.04 -4.55 26.83
N GLY A 517 -78.26 -4.37 27.90
CA GLY A 517 -77.55 -3.12 28.20
C GLY A 517 -76.60 -2.69 27.10
N ASP A 518 -75.79 -3.61 26.60
CA ASP A 518 -74.83 -3.38 25.52
C ASP A 518 -75.54 -2.97 24.21
N GLU A 519 -76.65 -3.63 23.88
CA GLU A 519 -77.50 -3.26 22.74
C GLU A 519 -78.15 -1.88 22.94
N CYS A 520 -78.61 -1.57 24.16
CA CYS A 520 -79.11 -0.25 24.51
C CYS A 520 -78.03 0.84 24.29
N LEU A 521 -76.80 0.62 24.77
CA LEU A 521 -75.69 1.54 24.56
C LEU A 521 -75.33 1.69 23.07
N ARG A 522 -75.40 0.61 22.27
CA ARG A 522 -75.18 0.66 20.82
C ARG A 522 -76.19 1.56 20.13
N GLN A 523 -77.48 1.39 20.45
CA GLN A 523 -78.54 2.22 19.88
C GLN A 523 -78.43 3.68 20.29
N ILE A 524 -77.94 3.96 21.51
CA ILE A 524 -77.65 5.33 21.96
C ILE A 524 -76.46 5.89 21.20
N ALA A 525 -75.35 5.15 21.07
CA ALA A 525 -74.17 5.59 20.33
C ALA A 525 -74.50 5.93 18.86
N ASP A 526 -75.30 5.08 18.19
CA ASP A 526 -75.78 5.33 16.84
C ASP A 526 -76.69 6.55 16.76
N CYS A 527 -77.55 6.75 17.75
CA CYS A 527 -78.38 7.95 17.87
C CYS A 527 -77.51 9.22 17.96
N LEU A 528 -76.50 9.22 18.82
CA LEU A 528 -75.61 10.36 19.01
C LEU A 528 -74.81 10.65 17.73
N ARG A 529 -74.27 9.62 17.08
CA ARG A 529 -73.53 9.75 15.81
C ARG A 529 -74.39 10.29 14.67
N GLN A 530 -75.64 9.83 14.54
CA GLN A 530 -76.55 10.27 13.46
C GLN A 530 -77.05 11.71 13.65
N ARG A 531 -77.04 12.21 14.89
CA ARG A 531 -77.55 13.54 15.26
C ARG A 531 -76.44 14.58 15.44
N THR A 532 -75.18 14.20 15.26
CA THR A 532 -74.00 15.07 15.26
C THR A 532 -73.47 15.24 13.84
N ARG A 533 -72.76 16.34 13.55
CA ARG A 533 -72.18 16.61 12.21
C ARG A 533 -70.78 15.99 12.07
N ALA A 534 -70.27 15.90 10.85
CA ALA A 534 -68.96 15.31 10.56
C ALA A 534 -67.76 15.98 11.28
N GLY A 535 -67.90 17.23 11.73
CA GLY A 535 -66.88 17.94 12.50
C GLY A 535 -67.00 17.77 14.03
N ASP A 536 -68.04 17.10 14.52
CA ASP A 536 -68.23 16.81 15.93
C ASP A 536 -67.59 15.46 16.28
N PHE A 537 -67.06 15.32 17.49
CA PHE A 537 -66.43 14.09 17.94
C PHE A 537 -67.28 13.40 19.01
N VAL A 538 -67.70 12.16 18.77
CA VAL A 538 -68.49 11.34 19.70
C VAL A 538 -67.61 10.24 20.28
N ALA A 539 -67.62 10.10 21.61
CA ALA A 539 -66.88 9.06 22.32
C ALA A 539 -67.66 8.44 23.47
N ARG A 540 -67.30 7.21 23.83
CA ARG A 540 -67.66 6.60 25.10
C ARG A 540 -66.64 7.02 26.14
N TYR A 541 -67.07 7.77 27.14
CA TYR A 541 -66.21 8.31 28.19
C TYR A 541 -65.91 7.26 29.27
N GLY A 542 -66.89 6.41 29.59
CA GLY A 542 -66.70 5.25 30.48
C GLY A 542 -68.05 4.64 30.89
N GLY A 543 -68.15 3.31 31.00
CA GLY A 543 -69.40 2.66 31.41
C GLY A 543 -70.58 3.03 30.50
N GLU A 544 -71.57 3.72 31.06
CA GLU A 544 -72.76 4.28 30.41
C GLU A 544 -72.63 5.76 29.99
N GLU A 545 -71.46 6.35 30.16
CA GLU A 545 -71.19 7.76 29.88
C GLU A 545 -70.63 7.96 28.48
N PHE A 546 -71.14 8.98 27.80
CA PHE A 546 -70.70 9.45 26.50
C PHE A 546 -70.20 10.89 26.60
N ALA A 547 -69.31 11.26 25.69
CA ALA A 547 -68.85 12.63 25.52
C ALA A 547 -69.00 13.06 24.06
N VAL A 548 -69.40 14.31 23.85
CA VAL A 548 -69.45 14.92 22.52
C VAL A 548 -68.69 16.24 22.54
N ILE A 549 -67.73 16.39 21.63
CA ILE A 549 -67.00 17.65 21.41
C ILE A 549 -67.61 18.33 20.19
N LEU A 550 -68.01 19.58 20.35
CA LEU A 550 -68.59 20.42 19.30
C LEU A 550 -67.66 21.61 19.07
N PRO A 551 -66.75 21.55 18.07
CA PRO A 551 -65.92 22.68 17.69
C PRO A 551 -66.79 23.83 17.18
N ASP A 552 -66.32 25.08 17.25
CA ASP A 552 -66.99 26.24 16.66
C ASP A 552 -68.50 26.36 17.02
N THR A 553 -68.86 26.10 18.28
CA THR A 553 -70.24 26.01 18.75
C THR A 553 -70.45 26.83 20.02
N SER A 554 -71.36 27.81 19.93
CA SER A 554 -71.71 28.67 21.06
C SER A 554 -72.60 27.98 22.11
N ALA A 555 -72.72 28.58 23.30
CA ALA A 555 -73.58 28.09 24.38
C ALA A 555 -75.01 27.76 23.91
N ALA A 556 -75.64 28.66 23.14
CA ALA A 556 -76.98 28.45 22.62
C ALA A 556 -77.02 27.31 21.57
N GLY A 557 -75.97 27.17 20.75
CA GLY A 557 -75.83 26.08 19.80
C GLY A 557 -75.68 24.72 20.50
N ALA A 558 -74.79 24.65 21.49
CA ALA A 558 -74.50 23.45 22.26
C ALA A 558 -75.74 22.96 23.02
N MET A 559 -76.50 23.87 23.64
CA MET A 559 -77.75 23.52 24.31
C MET A 559 -78.80 22.96 23.35
N ARG A 560 -78.93 23.53 22.13
CA ARG A 560 -79.83 22.96 21.11
C ARG A 560 -79.40 21.56 20.68
N VAL A 561 -78.10 21.33 20.49
CA VAL A 561 -77.57 20.00 20.14
C VAL A 561 -77.83 19.02 21.28
N ALA A 562 -77.52 19.39 22.53
CA ALA A 562 -77.76 18.57 23.70
C ALA A 562 -79.25 18.21 23.90
N ASP A 563 -80.15 19.18 23.75
CA ASP A 563 -81.59 18.95 23.84
C ASP A 563 -82.12 18.06 22.71
N ASN A 564 -81.58 18.21 21.48
CA ASN A 564 -81.91 17.35 20.35
C ASN A 564 -81.43 15.92 20.59
N LEU A 565 -80.20 15.73 21.06
CA LEU A 565 -79.66 14.40 21.41
C LEU A 565 -80.53 13.72 22.48
N ARG A 566 -80.90 14.46 23.54
CA ARG A 566 -81.80 13.97 24.59
C ARG A 566 -83.17 13.57 24.04
N ALA A 567 -83.80 14.44 23.24
CA ALA A 567 -85.09 14.16 22.63
C ALA A 567 -85.02 12.95 21.71
N ALA A 568 -83.98 12.84 20.88
CA ALA A 568 -83.79 11.73 19.94
C ALA A 568 -83.60 10.38 20.65
N VAL A 569 -82.88 10.34 21.78
CA VAL A 569 -82.79 9.12 22.60
C VAL A 569 -84.16 8.76 23.19
N ARG A 570 -84.90 9.75 23.71
CA ARG A 570 -86.24 9.53 24.26
C ARG A 570 -87.25 9.07 23.20
N GLU A 571 -87.17 9.59 21.98
CA GLU A 571 -88.01 9.22 20.83
C GLU A 571 -87.81 7.76 20.37
N ARG A 572 -86.63 7.17 20.64
CA ARG A 572 -86.42 5.74 20.39
C ARG A 572 -87.30 4.83 21.27
N ALA A 573 -87.89 5.38 22.34
CA ALA A 573 -88.85 4.71 23.20
C ALA A 573 -88.39 3.32 23.71
N LEU A 574 -87.09 3.18 24.00
CA LEU A 574 -86.53 1.95 24.54
C LEU A 574 -87.11 1.70 25.93
N GLU A 575 -87.77 0.55 26.13
CA GLU A 575 -88.48 0.20 27.35
C GLU A 575 -87.54 0.14 28.57
N HIS A 576 -87.86 0.84 29.65
CA HIS A 576 -87.12 0.80 30.92
C HIS A 576 -88.08 0.81 32.11
N ASP A 577 -88.61 -0.37 32.45
CA ASP A 577 -89.63 -0.53 33.49
C ASP A 577 -89.23 -0.02 34.88
N ARG A 578 -87.93 0.00 35.16
CA ARG A 578 -87.37 0.42 36.45
C ARG A 578 -87.08 1.92 36.51
N SER A 579 -87.16 2.64 35.39
CA SER A 579 -87.07 4.11 35.39
C SER A 579 -88.41 4.75 35.70
N ALA A 580 -88.37 5.96 36.27
CA ALA A 580 -89.58 6.73 36.56
C ALA A 580 -90.36 7.12 35.29
N ARG A 581 -89.69 7.12 34.12
CA ARG A 581 -90.27 7.51 32.83
C ARG A 581 -90.68 6.32 31.96
N LYS A 582 -90.44 5.07 32.40
CA LYS A 582 -90.71 3.82 31.68
C LYS A 582 -89.96 3.65 30.35
N VAL A 583 -89.12 4.62 29.99
CA VAL A 583 -88.24 4.58 28.83
C VAL A 583 -86.82 4.98 29.22
N VAL A 584 -85.85 4.63 28.38
CA VAL A 584 -84.47 5.10 28.51
C VAL A 584 -84.38 6.58 28.17
N THR A 585 -83.75 7.35 29.05
CA THR A 585 -83.48 8.78 28.88
C THR A 585 -82.01 9.06 29.13
N ILE A 586 -81.53 10.22 28.70
CA ILE A 586 -80.17 10.68 29.00
C ILE A 586 -80.20 12.02 29.71
N SER A 587 -79.27 12.20 30.63
CA SER A 587 -78.96 13.50 31.22
C SER A 587 -77.70 14.07 30.56
N VAL A 588 -77.68 15.37 30.29
CA VAL A 588 -76.58 16.03 29.57
C VAL A 588 -76.08 17.25 30.35
N GLY A 589 -74.79 17.27 30.65
CA GLY A 589 -74.06 18.44 31.15
C GLY A 589 -73.28 19.10 30.03
N VAL A 590 -73.42 20.41 29.88
CA VAL A 590 -72.80 21.19 28.81
C VAL A 590 -71.83 22.20 29.40
N ALA A 591 -70.57 22.20 28.93
CA ALA A 591 -69.57 23.22 29.24
C ALA A 591 -69.12 23.94 27.97
N ILE A 592 -68.79 25.23 28.09
CA ILE A 592 -68.29 26.06 27.00
C ILE A 592 -66.90 26.56 27.36
N SER A 593 -65.98 26.54 26.39
CA SER A 593 -64.67 27.18 26.55
C SER A 593 -64.86 28.69 26.74
N GLY A 594 -64.63 29.20 27.95
CA GLY A 594 -64.80 30.63 28.23
C GLY A 594 -63.82 31.52 27.44
N PRO A 595 -64.19 32.77 27.10
CA PRO A 595 -63.42 33.65 26.21
C PRO A 595 -62.08 34.18 26.78
N THR A 596 -61.79 33.98 28.08
CA THR A 596 -60.62 34.59 28.75
C THR A 596 -59.87 33.66 29.70
N ALA A 597 -60.30 32.41 29.89
CA ALA A 597 -59.58 31.44 30.71
C ALA A 597 -58.65 30.62 29.82
N ARG A 598 -57.39 30.40 30.25
CA ARG A 598 -56.51 29.40 29.63
C ARG A 598 -57.32 28.12 29.47
N HIS A 599 -57.59 27.74 28.22
CA HIS A 599 -58.43 26.61 27.89
C HIS A 599 -57.73 25.33 28.38
N ASP A 600 -58.09 24.89 29.57
CA ASP A 600 -57.63 23.62 30.14
C ASP A 600 -58.72 22.58 29.91
N PRO A 601 -58.46 21.52 29.12
CA PRO A 601 -59.37 20.40 28.92
C PRO A 601 -59.94 19.86 30.24
N THR A 602 -59.13 19.82 31.30
CA THR A 602 -59.51 19.31 32.62
C THR A 602 -60.62 20.16 33.26
N SER A 603 -60.53 21.48 33.13
CA SER A 603 -61.53 22.41 33.66
C SER A 603 -62.87 22.29 32.93
N MET A 604 -62.84 22.14 31.59
CA MET A 604 -64.06 21.93 30.80
C MET A 604 -64.77 20.63 31.16
N ILE A 605 -64.03 19.54 31.33
CA ILE A 605 -64.58 18.25 31.78
C ILE A 605 -65.24 18.41 33.16
N LEU A 606 -64.57 19.05 34.11
CA LEU A 606 -65.10 19.26 35.46
C LEU A 606 -66.38 20.11 35.47
N GLN A 607 -66.44 21.14 34.62
CA GLN A 607 -67.64 21.97 34.47
C GLN A 607 -68.81 21.19 33.86
N ALA A 608 -68.55 20.40 32.81
CA ALA A 608 -69.57 19.56 32.19
C ALA A 608 -70.07 18.50 33.17
N ASP A 609 -69.20 17.92 34.00
CA ASP A 609 -69.54 16.92 35.02
C ASP A 609 -70.42 17.52 36.13
N LYS A 610 -70.06 18.70 36.65
CA LYS A 610 -70.91 19.44 37.61
C LYS A 610 -72.30 19.71 37.04
N ALA A 611 -72.37 20.12 35.77
CA ALA A 611 -73.65 20.37 35.09
C ALA A 611 -74.46 19.08 34.91
N LEU A 612 -73.80 17.97 34.53
CA LEU A 612 -74.41 16.66 34.40
C LEU A 612 -74.96 16.16 35.75
N TYR A 613 -74.19 16.33 36.83
CA TYR A 613 -74.64 16.00 38.18
C TYR A 613 -75.89 16.81 38.56
N ALA A 614 -75.92 18.11 38.27
CA ALA A 614 -77.09 18.96 38.49
C ALA A 614 -78.31 18.50 37.66
N ALA A 615 -78.11 18.03 36.43
CA ALA A 615 -79.15 17.43 35.61
C ALA A 615 -79.73 16.16 36.26
N LYS A 616 -78.86 15.26 36.73
CA LYS A 616 -79.26 14.02 37.42
C LYS A 616 -79.99 14.30 38.74
N ALA A 617 -79.48 15.22 39.55
CA ALA A 617 -80.08 15.61 40.83
C ALA A 617 -81.44 16.32 40.65
N GLY A 618 -81.60 17.06 39.55
CA GLY A 618 -82.84 17.76 39.19
C GLY A 618 -83.97 16.87 38.65
N GLY A 619 -83.84 15.54 38.73
CA GLY A 619 -84.87 14.60 38.31
C GLY A 619 -84.58 13.82 37.02
N ARG A 620 -83.36 13.94 36.45
CA ARG A 620 -82.92 13.26 35.21
C ARG A 620 -83.71 13.69 33.96
N ASP A 621 -83.39 13.13 32.79
CA ASP A 621 -83.95 13.53 31.48
C ASP A 621 -83.84 15.05 31.25
N ALA A 622 -82.67 15.61 31.57
CA ALA A 622 -82.43 17.05 31.61
C ALA A 622 -81.11 17.43 30.96
N THR A 623 -81.10 18.60 30.33
CA THR A 623 -79.89 19.27 29.86
C THR A 623 -79.57 20.43 30.81
N ARG A 624 -78.32 20.57 31.24
CA ARG A 624 -77.87 21.70 32.06
C ARG A 624 -76.59 22.30 31.48
N LEU A 625 -76.56 23.62 31.38
CA LEU A 625 -75.35 24.38 31.08
C LEU A 625 -74.59 24.62 32.39
N ALA A 626 -73.26 24.49 32.36
CA ALA A 626 -72.40 24.82 33.48
C ALA A 626 -72.51 26.31 33.81
N GLU A 627 -72.66 26.63 35.10
CA GLU A 627 -72.60 28.01 35.56
C GLU A 627 -71.14 28.49 35.49
N PRO A 628 -70.88 29.72 35.01
CA PRO A 628 -69.53 30.26 34.99
C PRO A 628 -69.03 30.39 36.44
N ASP A 629 -67.87 29.80 36.75
CA ASP A 629 -67.23 29.94 38.06
C ASP A 629 -67.05 31.44 38.37
N ALA A 630 -67.83 31.95 39.32
CA ALA A 630 -67.61 33.27 39.90
C ALA A 630 -66.31 33.22 40.71
N GLY A 631 -65.20 33.56 40.05
CA GLY A 631 -63.88 33.90 40.58
C GLY A 631 -63.51 33.39 41.98
N PHE A 632 -62.61 32.41 42.04
CA PHE A 632 -61.70 32.27 43.16
C PHE A 632 -60.81 33.53 43.22
N GLN A 633 -61.16 34.52 44.04
CA GLN A 633 -60.22 35.60 44.39
C GLN A 633 -59.16 35.03 45.36
N PRO A 634 -57.86 35.18 45.08
CA PRO A 634 -56.84 34.81 46.04
C PRO A 634 -56.92 35.74 47.26
N ILE A 635 -57.12 35.17 48.44
CA ILE A 635 -56.95 35.89 49.71
C ILE A 635 -55.47 36.28 49.82
N PRO A 636 -55.09 37.58 49.97
CA PRO A 636 -53.70 37.96 50.16
C PRO A 636 -53.23 37.51 51.54
N LEU A 637 -52.18 36.68 51.60
CA LEU A 637 -51.46 36.44 52.85
C LEU A 637 -50.74 37.73 53.30
N PRO A 638 -50.76 38.06 54.61
CA PRO A 638 -50.13 39.28 55.10
C PRO A 638 -48.60 39.19 54.97
N ARG A 639 -47.99 40.26 54.43
CA ARG A 639 -46.54 40.45 54.42
C ARG A 639 -46.01 40.43 55.85
N LYS A 640 -45.11 39.49 56.16
CA LYS A 640 -44.19 39.65 57.31
C LYS A 640 -43.05 40.58 56.88
N ALA A 641 -42.80 41.58 57.73
CA ALA A 641 -41.69 42.52 57.65
C ALA A 641 -40.34 41.81 57.81
#